data_AF-A0A3M1JTY7-F1
#
_entry.id   AF-A0A3M1JTY7-F1
#
_cell.length_a   1.000
_cell.length_b   1.000
_cell.length_c   1.000
_cell.angle_alpha   90.00
_cell.angle_beta   90.00
_cell.angle_gamma   90.00
#
_symmetry.space_group_name_H-M   'P 1'
#
loop_
_entity.id
_entity.type
_entity.pdbx_description
1 polymer ?
#
loop_
_entity_poly.entity_id
_entity_poly.type
_entity_poly.pdbx_seq_one_letter_code
_entity_poly.pdbx_strand_id
1 'polypeptide(L)'
;MIFLFIPLVLEGGDFRGLTRQETLLQPIPLSFQPLVREAYGLDAGQIRVQRGTYLIFTPDVYAPYLTQFVAFKKSQGFDVQVRLLSQVGYTAEAIKGVIQTELSNNPLLEYVLLVGDVDGVGAVPSFYYGAENDVSDQTYSHLVGDDLIPDVFVGRLSVDSISELVSILNKTIHYHRDPLQTDDGWLNRALVVAGNYSNTLPIPVTPKWTSYWVKEELELNGYSSVDTVFYPPIQQGAPLIQAAIDAGVGLVNYRGWGDANGWHYPEFHVGDVAGLNNGWMTPVFTSFVCNANDFANNVDPCLGESLLRAGTPSSPRGAVAIIGPSDLHTSTKFNNIINAYMYDAMLDRQITELAPAMLEGQLGLLTEFPQEDGPGEAQEKYFNVYNVLGDPSLTVYLGTPKEFSFLQPSWNQMDNFIDVTVVDGGGAPVPQALLVLMANDELLEKVFTDAQGKASFTLDSLYNQLDLYANRPDFIQGHLVLTPDTLAQTLALMGDSLGGSPDPGSTLSVYPRLMNVSQTAVSAGTLIIDQVLGGQLLSGEASYPGLEPQHTLTTTTPWDVRVTTGWNRQPVVIRFHSTTGDIAGRLTVPVHPLLLTITPAFALTGPVNDPQFTFENQGGASLDNVYLELHSLVDSLRITGQLQSDPFSIPPFGQGTITFPGTTILPGSVAPGSDLSYEWTLRQDTLTIGSHSANFSVPATSSEEPVAHCAYGYWMYDDQDTGFEQHPVFDWIELDPAFGGGGADYHPLDDDDHIDLALPFPFQYFGETSTEVTISSNGWISFLPCSIDYFWNYSIPMALGPRSQVAAFWDDLEVVGSDSIRVFTRYDVPAGRFIIEWSRALNNYDEMTPETFEIILYTQDSQPTATGDGVIDVQYHSIGNVDVSKNYATVG
;
A
#
# COMPACT_ATOMS: atom_id res chain seq x y z
N MET A 1 9.02 -0.10 -7.47
CA MET A 1 8.90 -0.45 -6.04
C MET A 1 9.94 0.30 -5.21
N ILE A 2 9.60 1.54 -4.87
CA ILE A 2 10.30 2.36 -3.90
C ILE A 2 9.93 1.81 -2.51
N PHE A 3 10.89 1.28 -1.76
CA PHE A 3 10.67 1.03 -0.34
C PHE A 3 10.80 2.37 0.36
N LEU A 4 9.68 2.98 0.76
CA LEU A 4 9.67 4.03 1.75
C LEU A 4 10.20 3.40 3.05
N PHE A 5 11.50 3.50 3.30
CA PHE A 5 12.04 3.30 4.63
C PHE A 5 11.92 4.64 5.33
N ILE A 6 10.75 4.96 5.88
CA ILE A 6 10.59 6.11 6.77
C ILE A 6 10.65 5.60 8.22
N PRO A 7 11.82 5.60 8.89
CA PRO A 7 11.97 5.09 10.26
C PRO A 7 11.28 5.95 11.34
N LEU A 8 10.52 7.00 10.98
CA LEU A 8 10.19 8.11 11.87
C LEU A 8 8.76 8.65 11.69
N VAL A 9 7.82 7.79 11.30
CA VAL A 9 6.43 8.22 11.11
C VAL A 9 5.64 8.29 12.42
N LEU A 10 5.99 7.48 13.42
CA LEU A 10 5.25 7.34 14.68
C LEU A 10 6.02 7.98 15.85
N GLU A 11 5.35 8.75 16.72
CA GLU A 11 5.97 9.29 17.94
C GLU A 11 6.57 8.15 18.79
N GLY A 12 7.89 8.15 18.98
CA GLY A 12 8.60 7.11 19.71
C GLY A 12 8.57 5.71 19.06
N GLY A 13 8.05 5.58 17.85
CA GLY A 13 7.82 4.30 17.18
C GLY A 13 6.51 3.59 17.60
N ASP A 14 5.56 4.28 18.24
CA ASP A 14 4.34 3.65 18.77
C ASP A 14 3.11 3.94 17.89
N PHE A 15 2.36 2.91 17.51
CA PHE A 15 1.15 3.07 16.69
C PHE A 15 -0.03 3.41 17.60
N ARG A 16 -0.59 4.63 17.49
CA ARG A 16 -1.68 5.12 18.33
C ARG A 16 -1.37 4.99 19.83
N GLY A 17 -0.12 5.27 20.21
CA GLY A 17 0.40 5.16 21.59
C GLY A 17 0.54 3.72 22.10
N LEU A 18 0.39 2.72 21.24
CA LEU A 18 0.64 1.32 21.57
C LEU A 18 2.05 0.96 21.14
N THR A 19 2.79 0.33 22.05
CA THR A 19 4.09 -0.24 21.71
C THR A 19 3.94 -1.25 20.58
N ARG A 20 5.03 -1.48 19.84
CA ARG A 20 5.08 -2.56 18.84
C ARG A 20 4.54 -3.89 19.37
N GLN A 21 4.88 -4.25 20.61
CA GLN A 21 4.41 -5.48 21.27
C GLN A 21 2.89 -5.48 21.48
N GLU A 22 2.32 -4.39 21.98
CA GLU A 22 0.88 -4.25 22.21
C GLU A 22 0.09 -4.20 20.90
N THR A 23 0.66 -3.59 19.86
CA THR A 23 0.07 -3.53 18.52
C THR A 23 -0.03 -4.93 17.90
N LEU A 24 0.99 -5.77 18.04
CA LEU A 24 1.00 -7.13 17.48
C LEU A 24 0.12 -8.14 18.25
N LEU A 25 -0.26 -7.82 19.49
CA LEU A 25 -1.16 -8.63 20.30
C LEU A 25 -2.62 -8.58 19.83
N GLN A 26 -3.01 -7.48 19.20
CA GLN A 26 -4.38 -7.22 18.79
C GLN A 26 -4.50 -7.11 17.27
N PRO A 27 -5.70 -7.26 16.72
CA PRO A 27 -5.92 -6.94 15.33
C PRO A 27 -5.81 -5.44 15.08
N ILE A 28 -5.29 -5.08 13.93
CA ILE A 28 -5.09 -3.73 13.43
C ILE A 28 -6.15 -3.48 12.34
N PRO A 29 -6.73 -2.27 12.24
CA PRO A 29 -7.60 -1.95 11.13
C PRO A 29 -6.89 -2.14 9.79
N LEU A 30 -7.57 -2.76 8.83
CA LEU A 30 -7.01 -3.16 7.54
C LEU A 30 -6.41 -1.97 6.75
N SER A 31 -6.92 -0.74 6.89
CA SER A 31 -6.41 0.43 6.18
C SER A 31 -5.06 0.93 6.69
N PHE A 32 -4.70 0.60 7.94
CA PHE A 32 -3.41 0.93 8.55
C PHE A 32 -2.37 -0.17 8.34
N GLN A 33 -2.72 -1.26 7.67
CA GLN A 33 -1.80 -2.35 7.38
C GLN A 33 -0.50 -1.86 6.70
N PRO A 34 -0.54 -1.05 5.62
CA PRO A 34 0.69 -0.62 4.95
C PRO A 34 1.61 0.16 5.90
N LEU A 35 1.05 1.15 6.59
CA LEU A 35 1.75 2.01 7.55
C LEU A 35 2.43 1.19 8.65
N VAL A 36 1.68 0.30 9.33
CA VAL A 36 2.25 -0.48 10.45
C VAL A 36 3.32 -1.45 9.97
N ARG A 37 3.14 -2.04 8.78
CA ARG A 37 4.15 -2.93 8.20
C ARG A 37 5.45 -2.20 7.93
N GLU A 38 5.35 -1.03 7.34
CA GLU A 38 6.50 -0.20 7.01
C GLU A 38 7.21 0.27 8.28
N ALA A 39 6.46 0.85 9.23
CA ALA A 39 7.00 1.35 10.50
C ALA A 39 7.70 0.27 11.33
N TYR A 40 7.22 -0.98 11.29
CA TYR A 40 7.76 -2.09 12.09
C TYR A 40 8.59 -3.11 11.31
N GLY A 41 8.83 -2.89 10.02
CA GLY A 41 9.55 -3.81 9.15
C GLY A 41 8.92 -5.20 9.10
N LEU A 42 7.59 -5.27 8.94
CA LEU A 42 6.81 -6.51 8.98
C LEU A 42 6.28 -6.92 7.60
N ASP A 43 6.34 -8.22 7.34
CA ASP A 43 5.69 -8.83 6.19
C ASP A 43 4.18 -8.87 6.33
N ALA A 44 3.47 -8.98 5.20
CA ALA A 44 2.01 -9.00 5.18
C ALA A 44 1.41 -10.13 6.03
N GLY A 45 2.14 -11.26 6.14
CA GLY A 45 1.78 -12.41 6.96
C GLY A 45 1.93 -12.19 8.47
N GLN A 46 2.79 -11.25 8.89
CA GLN A 46 3.22 -11.04 10.28
C GLN A 46 2.37 -10.03 11.08
N ILE A 47 1.20 -9.65 10.57
CA ILE A 47 0.29 -8.75 11.29
C ILE A 47 -1.11 -9.34 11.37
N ARG A 48 -1.86 -8.98 12.41
CA ARG A 48 -3.26 -9.35 12.54
C ARG A 48 -4.07 -8.20 11.95
N VAL A 49 -4.72 -8.42 10.81
CA VAL A 49 -5.55 -7.38 10.16
C VAL A 49 -7.00 -7.80 10.13
N GLN A 50 -7.87 -6.82 10.29
CA GLN A 50 -9.30 -6.98 10.07
C GLN A 50 -9.93 -5.65 9.68
N ARG A 51 -11.06 -5.68 8.97
CA ARG A 51 -11.85 -4.46 8.82
C ARG A 51 -12.39 -4.01 10.16
N GLY A 52 -12.30 -2.73 10.41
CA GLY A 52 -12.60 -2.11 11.69
C GLY A 52 -13.96 -1.44 11.73
N THR A 53 -14.09 -0.50 12.65
CA THR A 53 -15.30 0.28 12.88
C THR A 53 -15.36 1.49 11.95
N TYR A 54 -16.54 1.72 11.37
CA TYR A 54 -16.86 2.87 10.52
C TYR A 54 -17.89 3.74 11.23
N LEU A 55 -17.46 4.90 11.73
CA LEU A 55 -18.26 5.78 12.57
C LEU A 55 -18.84 6.94 11.75
N ILE A 56 -20.17 7.06 11.73
CA ILE A 56 -20.88 8.09 10.98
C ILE A 56 -21.47 9.13 11.94
N PHE A 57 -21.10 10.40 11.77
CA PHE A 57 -21.77 11.52 12.42
C PHE A 57 -22.72 12.20 11.46
N THR A 58 -23.96 12.41 11.91
CA THR A 58 -24.99 12.98 11.04
C THR A 58 -26.03 13.77 11.85
N PRO A 59 -26.53 14.89 11.31
CA PRO A 59 -27.75 15.53 11.81
C PRO A 59 -28.95 14.58 11.74
N ASP A 60 -29.87 14.73 12.69
CA ASP A 60 -31.05 13.87 12.82
C ASP A 60 -31.93 13.83 11.56
N VAL A 61 -31.93 14.90 10.76
CA VAL A 61 -32.70 15.00 9.50
C VAL A 61 -32.23 14.01 8.42
N TYR A 62 -30.94 13.66 8.43
CA TYR A 62 -30.33 12.78 7.43
C TYR A 62 -30.31 11.31 7.83
N ALA A 63 -30.35 11.02 9.14
CA ALA A 63 -30.28 9.66 9.68
C ALA A 63 -31.24 8.63 9.03
N PRO A 64 -32.52 8.94 8.74
CA PRO A 64 -33.44 7.98 8.12
C PRO A 64 -33.03 7.51 6.72
N TYR A 65 -32.14 8.23 6.04
CA TYR A 65 -31.71 7.92 4.67
C TYR A 65 -30.44 7.08 4.61
N LEU A 66 -29.81 6.81 5.76
CA LEU A 66 -28.53 6.09 5.83
C LEU A 66 -28.66 4.56 5.86
N THR A 67 -29.86 3.99 6.04
CA THR A 67 -30.04 2.54 6.27
C THR A 67 -29.37 1.67 5.19
N GLN A 68 -29.57 2.01 3.92
CA GLN A 68 -28.97 1.25 2.80
C GLN A 68 -27.46 1.41 2.76
N PHE A 69 -26.95 2.60 3.05
CA PHE A 69 -25.51 2.86 3.11
C PHE A 69 -24.85 2.12 4.27
N VAL A 70 -25.50 2.07 5.44
CA VAL A 70 -25.04 1.30 6.60
C VAL A 70 -24.96 -0.19 6.27
N ALA A 71 -26.01 -0.76 5.66
CA ALA A 71 -25.99 -2.16 5.22
C ALA A 71 -24.91 -2.43 4.16
N PHE A 72 -24.72 -1.49 3.22
CA PHE A 72 -23.64 -1.53 2.25
C PHE A 72 -22.25 -1.53 2.92
N LYS A 73 -21.99 -0.64 3.87
CA LYS A 73 -20.73 -0.63 4.63
C LYS A 73 -20.53 -1.89 5.45
N LYS A 74 -21.58 -2.45 6.07
CA LYS A 74 -21.52 -3.77 6.71
C LYS A 74 -21.16 -4.88 5.73
N SER A 75 -21.68 -4.85 4.50
CA SER A 75 -21.33 -5.82 3.44
C SER A 75 -19.87 -5.74 2.98
N GLN A 76 -19.19 -4.62 3.23
CA GLN A 76 -17.74 -4.45 3.04
C GLN A 76 -16.91 -4.90 4.26
N GLY A 77 -17.57 -5.37 5.33
CA GLY A 77 -16.93 -5.91 6.55
C GLY A 77 -16.74 -4.90 7.68
N PHE A 78 -17.22 -3.67 7.52
CA PHE A 78 -17.14 -2.64 8.56
C PHE A 78 -18.14 -2.88 9.69
N ASP A 79 -17.69 -2.65 10.93
CA ASP A 79 -18.57 -2.52 12.09
C ASP A 79 -19.13 -1.09 12.11
N VAL A 80 -20.33 -0.89 11.54
CA VAL A 80 -20.86 0.46 11.29
C VAL A 80 -21.62 0.99 12.50
N GLN A 81 -21.28 2.20 12.92
CA GLN A 81 -21.96 2.91 14.01
C GLN A 81 -22.43 4.29 13.54
N VAL A 82 -23.66 4.67 13.88
CA VAL A 82 -24.21 6.00 13.57
C VAL A 82 -24.40 6.79 14.86
N ARG A 83 -23.95 8.05 14.88
CA ARG A 83 -24.10 9.00 15.98
C ARG A 83 -24.84 10.25 15.50
N LEU A 84 -25.91 10.59 16.19
CA LEU A 84 -26.71 11.77 15.88
C LEU A 84 -26.12 13.01 16.55
N LEU A 85 -26.05 14.13 15.84
CA LEU A 85 -25.56 15.39 16.42
C LEU A 85 -26.42 15.87 17.60
N SER A 86 -27.72 15.57 17.64
CA SER A 86 -28.56 15.86 18.80
C SER A 86 -28.12 15.15 20.09
N GLN A 87 -27.37 14.06 19.97
CA GLN A 87 -26.86 13.26 21.10
C GLN A 87 -25.41 13.59 21.44
N VAL A 88 -24.61 13.93 20.43
CA VAL A 88 -23.17 14.24 20.56
C VAL A 88 -22.95 15.69 20.98
N GLY A 89 -23.70 16.62 20.40
CA GLY A 89 -23.43 18.06 20.42
C GLY A 89 -23.11 18.60 19.03
N TYR A 90 -23.21 19.92 18.88
CA TYR A 90 -23.04 20.63 17.61
C TYR A 90 -21.73 21.44 17.54
N THR A 91 -20.68 21.00 18.24
CA THR A 91 -19.34 21.61 18.15
C THR A 91 -18.31 20.61 17.67
N ALA A 92 -17.24 21.09 17.02
CA ALA A 92 -16.19 20.24 16.51
C ALA A 92 -15.49 19.47 17.66
N GLU A 93 -15.28 20.12 18.80
CA GLU A 93 -14.67 19.50 19.98
C GLU A 93 -15.53 18.37 20.56
N ALA A 94 -16.87 18.50 20.52
CA ALA A 94 -17.77 17.45 20.99
C ALA A 94 -17.68 16.20 20.12
N ILE A 95 -17.64 16.39 18.79
CA ILE A 95 -17.45 15.29 17.83
C ILE A 95 -16.08 14.64 18.03
N LYS A 96 -15.00 15.43 18.07
CA LYS A 96 -13.63 14.93 18.30
C LYS A 96 -13.51 14.15 19.61
N GLY A 97 -14.13 14.64 20.69
CA GLY A 97 -14.16 13.94 21.98
C GLY A 97 -14.86 12.59 21.94
N VAL A 98 -15.92 12.44 21.13
CA VAL A 98 -16.58 11.13 20.91
C VAL A 98 -15.69 10.21 20.10
N ILE A 99 -15.03 10.70 19.05
CA ILE A 99 -14.09 9.90 18.24
C ILE A 99 -12.96 9.38 19.13
N GLN A 100 -12.37 10.25 19.96
CA GLN A 100 -11.29 9.87 20.88
C GLN A 100 -11.74 8.82 21.91
N THR A 101 -12.95 8.99 22.46
CA THR A 101 -13.54 8.01 23.38
C THR A 101 -13.77 6.67 22.70
N GLU A 102 -14.30 6.67 21.46
CA GLU A 102 -14.52 5.45 20.69
C GLU A 102 -13.21 4.74 20.39
N LEU A 103 -12.19 5.46 19.89
CA LEU A 103 -10.87 4.88 19.61
C LEU A 103 -10.24 4.25 20.86
N SER A 104 -10.32 4.94 22.02
CA SER A 104 -9.76 4.43 23.27
C SER A 104 -10.45 3.15 23.78
N ASN A 105 -11.74 2.98 23.48
CA ASN A 105 -12.51 1.79 23.86
C ASN A 105 -12.41 0.69 22.79
N ASN A 106 -12.14 1.07 21.55
CA ASN A 106 -12.15 0.21 20.38
C ASN A 106 -10.98 0.59 19.46
N PRO A 107 -9.82 -0.09 19.58
CA PRO A 107 -8.63 0.18 18.78
C PRO A 107 -8.83 -0.12 17.29
N LEU A 108 -9.98 -0.68 16.90
CA LEU A 108 -10.34 -0.95 15.52
C LEU A 108 -11.11 0.20 14.87
N LEU A 109 -11.30 1.35 15.54
CA LEU A 109 -11.84 2.52 14.86
C LEU A 109 -10.93 2.86 13.67
N GLU A 110 -11.53 2.86 12.49
CA GLU A 110 -10.82 2.87 11.21
C GLU A 110 -11.17 4.11 10.40
N TYR A 111 -12.47 4.38 10.27
CA TYR A 111 -12.99 5.48 9.47
C TYR A 111 -14.01 6.30 10.25
N VAL A 112 -14.03 7.61 9.97
CA VAL A 112 -15.07 8.55 10.38
C VAL A 112 -15.66 9.22 9.13
N LEU A 113 -16.98 9.20 9.03
CA LEU A 113 -17.72 9.92 7.99
C LEU A 113 -18.58 11.02 8.61
N LEU A 114 -18.37 12.25 8.15
CA LEU A 114 -19.18 13.41 8.51
C LEU A 114 -20.24 13.61 7.42
N VAL A 115 -21.52 13.64 7.78
CA VAL A 115 -22.63 13.79 6.82
C VAL A 115 -23.34 15.12 7.02
N GLY A 116 -22.99 16.10 6.19
CA GLY A 116 -23.49 17.47 6.22
C GLY A 116 -22.39 18.47 5.90
N ASP A 117 -22.79 19.63 5.39
CA ASP A 117 -21.90 20.78 5.18
C ASP A 117 -21.55 21.48 6.52
N VAL A 118 -20.63 22.45 6.54
CA VAL A 118 -20.34 23.30 7.72
C VAL A 118 -21.44 24.32 8.00
N ASP A 119 -22.33 24.56 7.05
CA ASP A 119 -23.52 25.40 7.23
C ASP A 119 -24.82 24.71 6.76
N GLY A 120 -25.85 25.49 6.43
CA GLY A 120 -27.14 24.94 5.99
C GLY A 120 -28.01 24.29 7.09
N VAL A 121 -29.05 23.57 6.65
CA VAL A 121 -30.09 22.96 7.51
C VAL A 121 -29.60 21.68 8.20
N GLY A 122 -28.47 21.14 7.73
CA GLY A 122 -27.81 19.93 8.25
C GLY A 122 -26.36 20.17 8.61
N ALA A 123 -26.04 21.34 9.18
CA ALA A 123 -24.67 21.72 9.49
C ALA A 123 -23.97 20.72 10.43
N VAL A 124 -22.76 20.33 10.07
CA VAL A 124 -21.79 19.56 10.84
C VAL A 124 -20.53 20.41 10.96
N PRO A 125 -20.11 20.80 12.17
CA PRO A 125 -18.97 21.68 12.36
C PRO A 125 -17.66 21.05 11.84
N SER A 126 -16.63 21.87 11.70
CA SER A 126 -15.26 21.50 11.33
C SER A 126 -14.25 22.28 12.17
N PHE A 127 -12.99 21.85 12.15
CA PHE A 127 -11.88 22.66 12.62
C PHE A 127 -11.33 23.57 11.52
N TYR A 128 -10.43 24.45 11.91
CA TYR A 128 -9.73 25.38 11.03
C TYR A 128 -8.25 25.42 11.41
N TYR A 129 -7.40 25.56 10.40
CA TYR A 129 -5.95 25.52 10.50
C TYR A 129 -5.32 26.84 10.03
N GLY A 130 -4.16 27.18 10.60
CA GLY A 130 -3.32 28.26 10.13
C GLY A 130 -3.88 29.68 10.30
N ALA A 131 -3.10 30.67 9.88
CA ALA A 131 -3.48 32.09 9.96
C ALA A 131 -4.59 32.47 8.97
N GLU A 132 -4.70 31.72 7.87
CA GLU A 132 -5.70 31.92 6.81
C GLU A 132 -7.06 31.28 7.18
N ASN A 133 -7.13 30.55 8.30
CA ASN A 133 -8.33 29.89 8.80
C ASN A 133 -8.90 28.91 7.77
N ASP A 134 -8.04 28.04 7.25
CA ASP A 134 -8.38 27.01 6.26
C ASP A 134 -9.19 25.90 6.93
N VAL A 135 -10.32 25.51 6.35
CA VAL A 135 -11.15 24.45 6.95
C VAL A 135 -10.43 23.10 6.92
N SER A 136 -10.49 22.36 8.02
CA SER A 136 -9.79 21.08 8.16
C SER A 136 -10.63 20.06 8.93
N ASP A 137 -10.94 18.95 8.26
CA ASP A 137 -11.44 17.75 8.94
C ASP A 137 -10.31 16.86 9.47
N GLN A 138 -9.06 17.07 9.04
CA GLN A 138 -7.89 16.29 9.51
C GLN A 138 -7.64 16.46 11.00
N THR A 139 -8.00 17.60 11.58
CA THR A 139 -7.92 17.76 13.04
C THR A 139 -8.79 16.75 13.80
N TYR A 140 -9.84 16.15 13.20
CA TYR A 140 -10.59 15.06 13.82
C TYR A 140 -9.79 13.76 13.94
N SER A 141 -8.77 13.56 13.10
CA SER A 141 -7.99 12.33 13.07
C SER A 141 -6.75 12.33 13.96
N HIS A 142 -6.20 13.48 14.33
CA HIS A 142 -5.06 13.54 15.27
C HIS A 142 -5.56 13.50 16.73
N LEU A 143 -5.48 12.34 17.36
CA LEU A 143 -6.09 12.01 18.66
C LEU A 143 -5.07 11.51 19.69
N VAL A 144 -4.05 10.77 19.26
CA VAL A 144 -3.03 10.15 20.10
C VAL A 144 -1.66 10.54 19.55
N GLY A 145 -0.76 10.92 20.45
CA GLY A 145 0.56 11.41 20.08
C GLY A 145 0.54 12.86 19.59
N ASP A 146 1.73 13.44 19.52
CA ASP A 146 2.02 14.74 18.89
C ASP A 146 2.73 14.49 17.56
N ASP A 147 2.05 13.81 16.63
CA ASP A 147 2.56 13.48 15.31
C ASP A 147 1.58 13.86 14.17
N LEU A 148 2.08 13.75 12.94
CA LEU A 148 1.33 14.09 11.73
C LEU A 148 0.44 12.95 11.25
N ILE A 149 0.34 11.83 11.95
CA ILE A 149 -0.31 10.64 11.44
C ILE A 149 -1.75 10.59 11.91
N PRO A 150 -2.70 10.41 10.99
CA PRO A 150 -4.10 10.31 11.39
C PRO A 150 -4.30 9.01 12.18
N ASP A 151 -4.87 9.10 13.38
CA ASP A 151 -5.30 7.91 14.13
C ASP A 151 -6.53 7.27 13.51
N VAL A 152 -7.32 8.00 12.72
CA VAL A 152 -8.50 7.49 12.01
C VAL A 152 -8.60 8.19 10.66
N PHE A 153 -9.13 7.55 9.64
CA PHE A 153 -9.32 8.23 8.35
C PHE A 153 -10.66 8.96 8.30
N VAL A 154 -10.65 10.23 7.91
CA VAL A 154 -11.85 11.09 7.93
C VAL A 154 -12.24 11.48 6.50
N GLY A 155 -13.55 11.52 6.23
CA GLY A 155 -14.10 12.12 5.02
C GLY A 155 -15.47 12.74 5.28
N ARG A 156 -15.91 13.59 4.35
CA ARG A 156 -17.16 14.36 4.48
C ARG A 156 -18.07 14.20 3.26
N LEU A 157 -19.33 13.86 3.51
CA LEU A 157 -20.41 14.05 2.54
C LEU A 157 -21.00 15.45 2.75
N SER A 158 -20.43 16.47 2.10
CA SER A 158 -20.88 17.85 2.24
C SER A 158 -22.17 18.09 1.46
N VAL A 159 -23.29 18.32 2.16
CA VAL A 159 -24.65 18.37 1.59
C VAL A 159 -25.57 19.33 2.34
N ASP A 160 -26.40 20.04 1.58
CA ASP A 160 -27.42 20.97 2.09
C ASP A 160 -28.84 20.44 2.01
N SER A 161 -29.02 19.33 1.32
CA SER A 161 -30.33 18.73 1.10
C SER A 161 -30.30 17.21 1.13
N ILE A 162 -31.47 16.64 1.46
CA ILE A 162 -31.71 15.19 1.40
C ILE A 162 -31.51 14.66 -0.03
N SER A 163 -31.83 15.45 -1.06
CA SER A 163 -31.68 15.02 -2.45
C SER A 163 -30.21 14.83 -2.82
N GLU A 164 -29.34 15.73 -2.39
CA GLU A 164 -27.88 15.61 -2.59
C GLU A 164 -27.34 14.41 -1.83
N LEU A 165 -27.72 14.24 -0.56
CA LEU A 165 -27.33 13.08 0.23
C LEU A 165 -27.66 11.77 -0.49
N VAL A 166 -28.93 11.57 -0.86
CA VAL A 166 -29.36 10.34 -1.52
C VAL A 166 -28.65 10.16 -2.88
N SER A 167 -28.37 11.25 -3.60
CA SER A 167 -27.61 11.17 -4.87
C SER A 167 -26.19 10.64 -4.63
N ILE A 168 -25.49 11.18 -3.63
CA ILE A 168 -24.12 10.77 -3.30
C ILE A 168 -24.09 9.33 -2.81
N LEU A 169 -24.97 8.95 -1.89
CA LEU A 169 -25.05 7.57 -1.38
C LEU A 169 -25.29 6.57 -2.52
N ASN A 170 -26.20 6.90 -3.45
CA ASN A 170 -26.46 6.05 -4.62
C ASN A 170 -25.26 5.94 -5.54
N LYS A 171 -24.55 7.05 -5.82
CA LYS A 171 -23.31 7.03 -6.61
C LYS A 171 -22.26 6.13 -5.97
N THR A 172 -22.03 6.25 -4.67
CA THR A 172 -21.05 5.44 -3.93
C THR A 172 -21.40 3.95 -3.94
N ILE A 173 -22.67 3.59 -3.73
CA ILE A 173 -23.12 2.19 -3.76
C ILE A 173 -23.01 1.63 -5.18
N HIS A 174 -23.49 2.36 -6.19
CA HIS A 174 -23.43 1.93 -7.59
C HIS A 174 -22.00 1.73 -8.06
N TYR A 175 -21.09 2.65 -7.71
CA TYR A 175 -19.67 2.56 -8.05
C TYR A 175 -19.05 1.22 -7.61
N HIS A 176 -19.42 0.67 -6.45
CA HIS A 176 -18.85 -0.60 -5.97
C HIS A 176 -19.59 -1.86 -6.42
N ARG A 177 -20.91 -1.77 -6.65
CA ARG A 177 -21.76 -2.94 -6.92
C ARG A 177 -22.01 -3.18 -8.39
N ASP A 178 -22.20 -2.11 -9.16
CA ASP A 178 -22.59 -2.17 -10.56
C ASP A 178 -21.79 -1.20 -11.45
N PRO A 179 -20.46 -0.97 -11.22
CA PRO A 179 -19.73 0.07 -11.94
C PRO A 179 -19.76 -0.13 -13.45
N LEU A 180 -19.77 -1.38 -13.91
CA LEU A 180 -19.67 -1.73 -15.33
C LEU A 180 -21.01 -1.84 -16.06
N GLN A 181 -22.13 -1.49 -15.39
CA GLN A 181 -23.47 -1.65 -15.97
C GLN A 181 -23.72 -0.76 -17.20
N THR A 182 -23.17 0.45 -17.22
CA THR A 182 -23.39 1.43 -18.31
C THR A 182 -22.39 1.24 -19.45
N ASP A 183 -21.13 1.02 -19.12
CA ASP A 183 -19.98 0.81 -20.00
C ASP A 183 -19.02 -0.10 -19.22
N ASP A 184 -18.43 -1.13 -19.82
CA ASP A 184 -17.54 -2.06 -19.13
C ASP A 184 -16.06 -1.63 -19.14
N GLY A 185 -15.73 -0.58 -19.90
CA GLY A 185 -14.39 -0.05 -20.08
C GLY A 185 -14.16 1.33 -19.47
N TRP A 186 -15.18 2.05 -18.96
CA TRP A 186 -15.00 3.44 -18.50
C TRP A 186 -14.03 3.60 -17.32
N LEU A 187 -13.99 2.62 -16.41
CA LEU A 187 -13.00 2.61 -15.31
C LEU A 187 -11.56 2.40 -15.80
N ASN A 188 -11.38 1.86 -17.01
CA ASN A 188 -10.07 1.67 -17.63
C ASN A 188 -9.67 2.84 -18.55
N ARG A 189 -10.32 3.99 -18.39
CA ARG A 189 -10.00 5.25 -19.07
C ARG A 189 -9.78 6.33 -18.02
N ALA A 190 -8.81 7.21 -18.25
CA ALA A 190 -8.52 8.32 -17.36
C ALA A 190 -8.44 9.64 -18.13
N LEU A 191 -8.62 10.74 -17.40
CA LEU A 191 -8.40 12.10 -17.88
C LEU A 191 -7.35 12.77 -16.99
N VAL A 192 -6.27 13.24 -17.60
CA VAL A 192 -5.23 14.02 -16.91
C VAL A 192 -5.24 15.45 -17.44
N VAL A 193 -5.44 16.42 -16.56
CA VAL A 193 -5.58 17.84 -16.90
C VAL A 193 -4.45 18.60 -16.23
N ALA A 194 -3.84 19.56 -16.93
CA ALA A 194 -2.69 20.27 -16.37
C ALA A 194 -2.52 21.68 -16.92
N GLY A 195 -2.02 22.57 -16.08
CA GLY A 195 -1.79 23.97 -16.43
C GLY A 195 -0.48 24.53 -15.91
N ASN A 196 0.42 24.89 -16.82
CA ASN A 196 1.62 25.68 -16.51
C ASN A 196 1.24 27.17 -16.56
N TYR A 197 0.99 27.75 -15.39
CA TYR A 197 0.60 29.14 -15.27
C TYR A 197 1.08 29.73 -13.95
N SER A 198 1.48 31.00 -13.99
CA SER A 198 1.69 31.85 -12.82
C SER A 198 1.40 33.30 -13.22
N ASN A 199 0.98 34.11 -12.25
CA ASN A 199 0.85 35.56 -12.43
C ASN A 199 2.20 36.30 -12.35
N THR A 200 3.27 35.58 -12.00
CA THR A 200 4.67 36.06 -11.95
C THR A 200 5.58 35.14 -12.74
N LEU A 201 6.70 35.68 -13.25
CA LEU A 201 7.76 34.88 -13.84
C LEU A 201 8.73 34.37 -12.74
N PRO A 202 9.37 33.21 -12.94
CA PRO A 202 9.20 32.28 -14.06
C PRO A 202 7.87 31.50 -13.99
N ILE A 203 7.36 31.07 -15.15
CA ILE A 203 6.16 30.22 -15.21
C ILE A 203 6.58 28.80 -14.82
N PRO A 204 5.91 28.15 -13.85
CA PRO A 204 6.26 26.80 -13.44
C PRO A 204 6.03 25.81 -14.58
N VAL A 205 7.00 24.93 -14.84
CA VAL A 205 6.94 23.89 -15.88
C VAL A 205 6.48 22.54 -15.35
N THR A 206 6.79 22.27 -14.08
CA THR A 206 6.60 20.97 -13.41
C THR A 206 5.15 20.50 -13.22
N PRO A 207 4.08 21.34 -13.22
CA PRO A 207 2.71 20.84 -13.19
C PRO A 207 2.38 19.91 -14.37
N LYS A 208 2.78 20.30 -15.60
CA LYS A 208 2.62 19.44 -16.77
C LYS A 208 3.53 18.22 -16.72
N TRP A 209 4.77 18.34 -16.27
CA TRP A 209 5.68 17.19 -16.15
C TRP A 209 5.13 16.13 -15.20
N THR A 210 4.70 16.54 -14.01
CA THR A 210 4.03 15.66 -13.04
C THR A 210 2.82 14.97 -13.66
N SER A 211 2.07 15.68 -14.51
CA SER A 211 0.88 15.15 -15.18
C SER A 211 1.22 14.20 -16.34
N TYR A 212 2.30 14.45 -17.09
CA TYR A 212 2.83 13.49 -18.07
C TYR A 212 3.27 12.21 -17.36
N TRP A 213 3.95 12.32 -16.24
CA TRP A 213 4.32 11.17 -15.41
C TRP A 213 3.09 10.36 -14.97
N VAL A 214 2.06 11.01 -14.39
CA VAL A 214 0.81 10.32 -14.02
C VAL A 214 0.21 9.60 -15.22
N LYS A 215 0.17 10.25 -16.39
CA LYS A 215 -0.33 9.62 -17.62
C LYS A 215 0.47 8.37 -17.98
N GLU A 216 1.80 8.47 -18.01
CA GLU A 216 2.67 7.36 -18.39
C GLU A 216 2.54 6.19 -17.40
N GLU A 217 2.48 6.48 -16.10
CA GLU A 217 2.26 5.45 -15.07
C GLU A 217 0.92 4.73 -15.23
N LEU A 218 -0.16 5.46 -15.52
CA LEU A 218 -1.47 4.85 -15.78
C LEU A 218 -1.42 3.97 -17.04
N GLU A 219 -0.80 4.43 -18.13
CA GLU A 219 -0.67 3.67 -19.38
C GLU A 219 0.14 2.37 -19.16
N LEU A 220 1.21 2.41 -18.39
CA LEU A 220 2.04 1.24 -18.08
C LEU A 220 1.33 0.24 -17.17
N ASN A 221 0.47 0.73 -16.30
CA ASN A 221 -0.38 -0.09 -15.44
C ASN A 221 -1.67 -0.57 -16.14
N GLY A 222 -1.76 -0.45 -17.47
CA GLY A 222 -2.76 -1.14 -18.28
C GLY A 222 -4.02 -0.33 -18.62
N TYR A 223 -4.01 0.99 -18.39
CA TYR A 223 -5.10 1.85 -18.84
C TYR A 223 -5.26 1.80 -20.36
N SER A 224 -6.51 1.65 -20.80
CA SER A 224 -6.83 1.54 -22.24
C SER A 224 -6.71 2.87 -22.99
N SER A 225 -6.93 3.99 -22.29
CA SER A 225 -6.70 5.34 -22.81
C SER A 225 -6.54 6.34 -21.67
N VAL A 226 -5.58 7.25 -21.80
CA VAL A 226 -5.41 8.39 -20.89
C VAL A 226 -5.45 9.67 -21.71
N ASP A 227 -6.61 10.34 -21.69
CA ASP A 227 -6.80 11.61 -22.39
C ASP A 227 -6.13 12.76 -21.64
N THR A 228 -5.68 13.78 -22.38
CA THR A 228 -5.05 14.97 -21.79
C THR A 228 -5.67 16.26 -22.26
N VAL A 229 -5.78 17.23 -21.35
CA VAL A 229 -6.15 18.62 -21.68
C VAL A 229 -5.16 19.55 -20.99
N PHE A 230 -4.16 20.03 -21.73
CA PHE A 230 -3.04 20.79 -21.17
C PHE A 230 -2.98 22.25 -21.62
N TYR A 231 -2.69 23.12 -20.66
CA TYR A 231 -2.35 24.52 -20.88
C TYR A 231 -0.86 24.77 -20.61
N PRO A 232 -0.14 25.45 -21.52
CA PRO A 232 -0.50 25.75 -22.90
C PRO A 232 -0.61 24.47 -23.78
N PRO A 233 -1.34 24.53 -24.92
CA PRO A 233 -1.96 25.72 -25.52
C PRO A 233 -3.46 25.89 -25.21
N ILE A 234 -4.09 24.97 -24.49
CA ILE A 234 -5.55 24.95 -24.34
C ILE A 234 -5.97 25.87 -23.21
N GLN A 235 -6.48 27.07 -23.53
CA GLN A 235 -7.00 27.96 -22.49
C GLN A 235 -8.42 27.56 -22.07
N GLN A 236 -9.31 27.36 -23.05
CA GLN A 236 -10.73 27.04 -22.83
C GLN A 236 -10.92 25.52 -22.72
N GLY A 237 -10.78 24.99 -21.50
CA GLY A 237 -10.78 23.55 -21.21
C GLY A 237 -12.14 22.90 -21.17
N ALA A 238 -13.13 23.60 -20.64
CA ALA A 238 -14.40 23.02 -20.22
C ALA A 238 -15.07 22.13 -21.28
N PRO A 239 -15.18 22.51 -22.58
CA PRO A 239 -15.81 21.63 -23.57
C PRO A 239 -15.07 20.29 -23.77
N LEU A 240 -13.74 20.27 -23.67
CA LEU A 240 -12.92 19.07 -23.83
C LEU A 240 -12.97 18.21 -22.57
N ILE A 241 -12.88 18.84 -21.40
CA ILE A 241 -12.97 18.17 -20.10
C ILE A 241 -14.34 17.53 -19.92
N GLN A 242 -15.43 18.26 -20.20
CA GLN A 242 -16.80 17.73 -20.19
C GLN A 242 -16.97 16.58 -21.17
N ALA A 243 -16.46 16.71 -22.41
CA ALA A 243 -16.57 15.65 -23.40
C ALA A 243 -15.87 14.35 -22.96
N ALA A 244 -14.68 14.45 -22.36
CA ALA A 244 -13.96 13.30 -21.84
C ALA A 244 -14.69 12.66 -20.64
N ILE A 245 -15.19 13.47 -19.70
CA ILE A 245 -15.95 12.96 -18.54
C ILE A 245 -17.27 12.31 -19.00
N ASP A 246 -17.99 12.93 -19.94
CA ASP A 246 -19.25 12.42 -20.48
C ASP A 246 -19.08 11.12 -21.28
N ALA A 247 -17.91 10.91 -21.88
CA ALA A 247 -17.53 9.65 -22.53
C ALA A 247 -17.18 8.53 -21.53
N GLY A 248 -17.08 8.85 -20.23
CA GLY A 248 -16.79 7.92 -19.15
C GLY A 248 -15.29 7.73 -18.95
N VAL A 249 -14.80 8.20 -17.81
CA VAL A 249 -13.44 7.98 -17.28
C VAL A 249 -13.56 7.63 -15.80
N GLY A 250 -12.72 6.71 -15.31
CA GLY A 250 -12.71 6.28 -13.90
C GLY A 250 -12.00 7.27 -12.98
N LEU A 251 -11.04 8.00 -13.53
CA LEU A 251 -10.15 8.90 -12.79
C LEU A 251 -9.96 10.22 -13.55
N VAL A 252 -10.02 11.32 -12.81
CA VAL A 252 -9.69 12.67 -13.30
C VAL A 252 -8.62 13.29 -12.39
N ASN A 253 -7.44 13.54 -12.93
CA ASN A 253 -6.35 14.22 -12.23
C ASN A 253 -6.21 15.66 -12.72
N TYR A 254 -6.00 16.61 -11.80
CA TYR A 254 -5.61 17.96 -12.14
C TYR A 254 -4.41 18.46 -11.34
N ARG A 255 -3.42 19.01 -12.06
CA ARG A 255 -2.29 19.74 -11.50
C ARG A 255 -2.06 21.06 -12.24
N GLY A 256 -2.02 22.16 -11.51
CA GLY A 256 -1.82 23.49 -12.10
C GLY A 256 -2.17 24.61 -11.14
N TRP A 257 -3.04 25.51 -11.59
CA TRP A 257 -3.53 26.65 -10.82
C TRP A 257 -5.06 26.66 -10.73
N GLY A 258 -5.61 26.97 -9.57
CA GLY A 258 -7.05 26.93 -9.31
C GLY A 258 -7.42 27.68 -8.04
N ASP A 259 -8.71 27.78 -7.78
CA ASP A 259 -9.30 28.30 -6.56
C ASP A 259 -10.61 27.54 -6.24
N ALA A 260 -11.39 28.01 -5.25
CA ALA A 260 -12.66 27.39 -4.87
C ALA A 260 -13.69 27.33 -5.99
N ASN A 261 -13.62 28.21 -6.99
CA ASN A 261 -14.51 28.22 -8.14
C ASN A 261 -14.06 27.24 -9.25
N GLY A 262 -12.78 26.85 -9.26
CA GLY A 262 -12.29 25.71 -10.04
C GLY A 262 -10.92 25.91 -10.66
N TRP A 263 -10.69 25.26 -11.81
CA TRP A 263 -9.42 25.27 -12.51
C TRP A 263 -9.33 26.47 -13.43
N HIS A 264 -8.26 27.26 -13.27
CA HIS A 264 -8.09 28.45 -14.07
C HIS A 264 -7.55 28.16 -15.47
N TYR A 265 -6.62 27.22 -15.64
CA TYR A 265 -6.16 26.81 -16.96
C TYR A 265 -5.75 25.34 -17.01
N PRO A 266 -6.22 24.57 -17.99
CA PRO A 266 -7.33 24.91 -18.90
C PRO A 266 -8.63 25.16 -18.08
N GLU A 267 -9.40 26.17 -18.44
CA GLU A 267 -10.55 26.66 -17.64
C GLU A 267 -11.61 25.57 -17.45
N PHE A 268 -11.99 25.27 -16.21
CA PHE A 268 -13.11 24.39 -15.82
C PHE A 268 -13.60 24.75 -14.41
N HIS A 269 -14.82 25.27 -14.29
CA HIS A 269 -15.32 25.84 -13.05
C HIS A 269 -16.65 25.20 -12.59
N VAL A 270 -17.11 25.55 -11.39
CA VAL A 270 -18.39 25.12 -10.80
C VAL A 270 -19.57 25.24 -11.79
N GLY A 271 -19.60 26.29 -12.60
CA GLY A 271 -20.64 26.47 -13.63
C GLY A 271 -20.64 25.41 -14.73
N ASP A 272 -19.49 24.84 -15.05
CA ASP A 272 -19.30 23.80 -16.07
C ASP A 272 -19.69 22.41 -15.55
N VAL A 273 -19.60 22.18 -14.23
CA VAL A 273 -20.02 20.92 -13.59
C VAL A 273 -21.51 20.65 -13.83
N ALA A 274 -22.34 21.68 -13.83
CA ALA A 274 -23.77 21.57 -14.14
C ALA A 274 -24.03 21.00 -15.55
N GLY A 275 -23.08 21.20 -16.48
CA GLY A 275 -23.15 20.72 -17.86
C GLY A 275 -22.81 19.25 -18.07
N LEU A 276 -22.24 18.56 -17.07
CA LEU A 276 -21.84 17.15 -17.17
C LEU A 276 -23.05 16.22 -17.38
N ASN A 277 -22.88 15.19 -18.20
CA ASN A 277 -23.87 14.17 -18.56
C ASN A 277 -23.33 12.74 -18.47
N ASN A 278 -22.30 12.51 -17.66
CA ASN A 278 -21.64 11.22 -17.43
C ASN A 278 -22.52 10.18 -16.71
N GLY A 279 -23.72 10.53 -16.23
CA GLY A 279 -24.66 9.56 -15.68
C GLY A 279 -24.10 8.83 -14.45
N TRP A 280 -24.13 7.50 -14.49
CA TRP A 280 -23.58 6.62 -13.44
C TRP A 280 -22.06 6.39 -13.54
N MET A 281 -21.41 6.88 -14.61
CA MET A 281 -19.96 6.80 -14.78
C MET A 281 -19.29 7.96 -14.04
N THR A 282 -19.35 7.93 -12.70
CA THR A 282 -18.92 9.02 -11.83
C THR A 282 -17.47 8.80 -11.36
N PRO A 283 -16.47 9.50 -11.92
CA PRO A 283 -15.06 9.32 -11.57
C PRO A 283 -14.70 9.74 -10.16
N VAL A 284 -13.53 9.31 -9.73
CA VAL A 284 -12.78 9.91 -8.62
C VAL A 284 -11.95 11.07 -9.16
N PHE A 285 -12.03 12.22 -8.51
CA PHE A 285 -11.22 13.39 -8.83
C PHE A 285 -10.05 13.55 -7.86
N THR A 286 -8.90 13.94 -8.37
CA THR A 286 -7.78 14.46 -7.58
C THR A 286 -7.41 15.84 -8.10
N SER A 287 -7.47 16.86 -7.25
CA SER A 287 -7.27 18.25 -7.63
C SER A 287 -6.22 18.88 -6.72
N PHE A 288 -4.95 18.73 -7.10
CA PHE A 288 -3.79 19.18 -6.33
C PHE A 288 -3.49 20.66 -6.61
N VAL A 289 -4.47 21.54 -6.30
CA VAL A 289 -4.42 23.00 -6.50
C VAL A 289 -5.16 23.73 -5.39
N CYS A 290 -4.87 25.02 -5.22
CA CYS A 290 -5.44 25.86 -4.17
C CYS A 290 -6.98 25.81 -4.08
N ASN A 291 -7.53 25.80 -2.86
CA ASN A 291 -8.96 25.87 -2.50
C ASN A 291 -9.93 24.88 -3.16
N ALA A 292 -9.47 23.86 -3.89
CA ALA A 292 -10.37 22.98 -4.65
C ALA A 292 -11.42 22.26 -3.77
N ASN A 293 -11.09 21.99 -2.50
CA ASN A 293 -11.95 21.38 -1.50
C ASN A 293 -12.13 22.28 -0.26
N ASP A 294 -12.14 23.60 -0.43
CA ASP A 294 -12.48 24.53 0.65
C ASP A 294 -14.00 24.58 0.85
N PHE A 295 -14.55 23.57 1.54
CA PHE A 295 -15.98 23.43 1.81
C PHE A 295 -16.53 24.44 2.84
N ALA A 296 -15.73 25.38 3.32
CA ALA A 296 -16.18 26.51 4.13
C ALA A 296 -16.01 27.85 3.39
N ASN A 297 -15.71 27.82 2.09
CA ASN A 297 -15.49 29.01 1.29
C ASN A 297 -16.77 29.82 1.11
N ASN A 298 -16.63 31.10 0.77
CA ASN A 298 -17.78 31.92 0.34
C ASN A 298 -18.30 31.55 -1.05
N VAL A 299 -17.51 30.82 -1.85
CA VAL A 299 -17.96 30.11 -3.05
C VAL A 299 -18.56 28.80 -2.59
N ASP A 300 -19.89 28.79 -2.40
CA ASP A 300 -20.66 27.61 -2.02
C ASP A 300 -21.69 27.28 -3.13
N PRO A 301 -21.67 26.05 -3.69
CA PRO A 301 -20.69 24.99 -3.41
C PRO A 301 -19.31 25.31 -4.03
N CYS A 302 -18.23 24.98 -3.34
CA CYS A 302 -16.89 25.00 -3.94
C CYS A 302 -16.76 23.91 -5.02
N LEU A 303 -15.66 23.87 -5.79
CA LEU A 303 -15.49 22.90 -6.88
C LEU A 303 -15.74 21.45 -6.43
N GLY A 304 -15.11 21.02 -5.34
CA GLY A 304 -15.27 19.65 -4.84
C GLY A 304 -16.69 19.32 -4.42
N GLU A 305 -17.38 20.25 -3.75
CA GLU A 305 -18.78 20.09 -3.38
C GLU A 305 -19.69 20.09 -4.59
N SER A 306 -19.44 20.95 -5.57
CA SER A 306 -20.21 21.01 -6.82
C SER A 306 -20.15 19.66 -7.54
N LEU A 307 -18.96 19.08 -7.68
CA LEU A 307 -18.75 17.77 -8.30
C LEU A 307 -19.45 16.65 -7.54
N LEU A 308 -19.38 16.66 -6.21
CA LEU A 308 -19.99 15.64 -5.36
C LEU A 308 -21.52 15.75 -5.32
N ARG A 309 -22.08 16.97 -5.22
CA ARG A 309 -23.52 17.26 -5.15
C ARG A 309 -24.21 17.13 -6.51
N ALA A 310 -23.47 17.15 -7.62
CA ALA A 310 -24.04 17.19 -8.96
C ALA A 310 -24.99 16.00 -9.26
N GLY A 311 -26.13 16.32 -9.87
CA GLY A 311 -27.12 15.36 -10.33
C GLY A 311 -28.31 15.20 -9.39
N THR A 312 -29.03 14.10 -9.56
CA THR A 312 -30.20 13.74 -8.74
C THR A 312 -30.20 12.23 -8.50
N PRO A 313 -31.00 11.70 -7.55
CA PRO A 313 -31.03 10.27 -7.27
C PRO A 313 -31.38 9.38 -8.46
N SER A 314 -32.13 9.91 -9.45
CA SER A 314 -32.53 9.21 -10.67
C SER A 314 -31.72 9.58 -11.91
N SER A 315 -30.89 10.62 -11.84
CA SER A 315 -30.02 11.08 -12.92
C SER A 315 -28.71 11.61 -12.30
N PRO A 316 -27.83 10.72 -11.84
CA PRO A 316 -26.55 11.13 -11.27
C PRO A 316 -25.64 11.75 -12.35
N ARG A 317 -24.64 12.50 -11.90
CA ARG A 317 -23.52 13.04 -12.70
C ARG A 317 -22.41 13.51 -11.76
N GLY A 318 -21.35 14.06 -12.32
CA GLY A 318 -20.23 14.60 -11.55
C GLY A 318 -19.34 13.49 -11.00
N ALA A 319 -18.87 13.63 -9.77
CA ALA A 319 -17.89 12.74 -9.15
C ALA A 319 -18.53 11.82 -8.09
N VAL A 320 -17.86 10.70 -7.80
CA VAL A 320 -18.16 9.86 -6.62
C VAL A 320 -17.40 10.34 -5.37
N ALA A 321 -16.21 10.91 -5.56
CA ALA A 321 -15.39 11.52 -4.51
C ALA A 321 -14.32 12.45 -5.11
N ILE A 322 -13.74 13.30 -4.27
CA ILE A 322 -12.63 14.20 -4.63
C ILE A 322 -11.66 14.44 -3.48
N ILE A 323 -10.37 14.47 -3.79
CA ILE A 323 -9.29 14.97 -2.92
C ILE A 323 -8.81 16.33 -3.42
N GLY A 324 -8.56 17.25 -2.48
CA GLY A 324 -7.97 18.55 -2.73
C GLY A 324 -7.74 19.33 -1.43
N PRO A 325 -6.98 20.42 -1.47
CA PRO A 325 -6.74 21.27 -0.31
C PRO A 325 -7.85 22.31 -0.11
N SER A 326 -7.99 22.78 1.13
CA SER A 326 -8.77 23.96 1.51
C SER A 326 -7.98 25.26 1.47
N ASP A 327 -6.64 25.22 1.49
CA ASP A 327 -5.77 26.40 1.52
C ASP A 327 -5.54 27.05 0.14
N LEU A 328 -5.49 28.40 0.13
CA LEU A 328 -5.37 29.20 -1.09
C LEU A 328 -3.92 29.34 -1.54
N HIS A 329 -2.97 29.10 -0.64
CA HIS A 329 -1.56 29.37 -0.80
C HIS A 329 -0.72 28.09 -0.81
N THR A 330 -1.20 27.06 -1.52
CA THR A 330 -0.41 25.86 -1.78
C THR A 330 0.71 26.14 -2.79
N SER A 331 1.75 25.32 -2.74
CA SER A 331 3.00 25.47 -3.48
C SER A 331 3.18 24.31 -4.44
N THR A 332 3.73 24.63 -5.61
CA THR A 332 3.91 23.66 -6.68
C THR A 332 4.79 22.50 -6.27
N LYS A 333 5.86 22.74 -5.51
CA LYS A 333 6.82 21.71 -5.11
C LYS A 333 6.19 20.59 -4.30
N PHE A 334 5.42 20.97 -3.27
CA PHE A 334 4.78 20.03 -2.37
C PHE A 334 3.59 19.33 -3.04
N ASN A 335 2.75 20.06 -3.79
CA ASN A 335 1.64 19.45 -4.53
C ASN A 335 2.09 18.41 -5.56
N ASN A 336 3.26 18.60 -6.19
CA ASN A 336 3.80 17.62 -7.13
C ASN A 336 4.17 16.31 -6.42
N ILE A 337 4.82 16.39 -5.26
CA ILE A 337 5.16 15.20 -4.45
C ILE A 337 3.90 14.50 -3.95
N ILE A 338 2.93 15.23 -3.40
CA ILE A 338 1.69 14.61 -2.92
C ILE A 338 0.94 13.92 -4.06
N ASN A 339 0.87 14.55 -5.24
CA ASN A 339 0.30 13.91 -6.43
C ASN A 339 1.06 12.63 -6.78
N ALA A 340 2.39 12.71 -6.94
CA ALA A 340 3.19 11.59 -7.38
C ALA A 340 3.15 10.41 -6.41
N TYR A 341 3.40 10.65 -5.12
CA TYR A 341 3.45 9.59 -4.11
C TYR A 341 2.08 8.96 -3.85
N MET A 342 0.98 9.71 -4.03
CA MET A 342 -0.37 9.14 -3.99
C MET A 342 -0.59 8.15 -5.15
N TYR A 343 -0.21 8.51 -6.38
CA TYR A 343 -0.36 7.60 -7.54
C TYR A 343 0.62 6.43 -7.49
N ASP A 344 1.86 6.65 -7.06
CA ASP A 344 2.84 5.59 -6.83
C ASP A 344 2.32 4.58 -5.81
N ALA A 345 1.84 5.03 -4.65
CA ALA A 345 1.29 4.13 -3.63
C ALA A 345 0.04 3.37 -4.13
N MET A 346 -0.82 4.02 -4.92
CA MET A 346 -1.97 3.38 -5.55
C MET A 346 -1.55 2.28 -6.55
N LEU A 347 -0.61 2.57 -7.45
CA LEU A 347 -0.23 1.69 -8.56
C LEU A 347 0.76 0.60 -8.12
N ASP A 348 1.84 0.96 -7.43
CA ASP A 348 2.92 0.05 -7.05
C ASP A 348 2.60 -0.74 -5.77
N ARG A 349 2.00 -0.06 -4.77
CA ARG A 349 1.73 -0.65 -3.44
C ARG A 349 0.28 -1.09 -3.23
N GLN A 350 -0.59 -0.83 -4.20
CA GLN A 350 -2.02 -1.21 -4.18
C GLN A 350 -2.81 -0.58 -3.01
N ILE A 351 -2.37 0.59 -2.53
CA ILE A 351 -3.05 1.37 -1.48
C ILE A 351 -4.12 2.23 -2.15
N THR A 352 -5.30 1.65 -2.34
CA THR A 352 -6.35 2.17 -3.25
C THR A 352 -7.56 2.77 -2.54
N GLU A 353 -7.64 2.69 -1.22
CA GLU A 353 -8.68 3.41 -0.48
C GLU A 353 -8.34 4.90 -0.42
N LEU A 354 -9.34 5.75 -0.65
CA LEU A 354 -9.15 7.16 -0.95
C LEU A 354 -8.36 7.93 0.13
N ALA A 355 -8.76 7.82 1.40
CA ALA A 355 -8.08 8.53 2.49
C ALA A 355 -6.68 7.96 2.80
N PRO A 356 -6.46 6.62 2.85
CA PRO A 356 -5.11 6.05 2.93
C PRO A 356 -4.19 6.48 1.77
N ALA A 357 -4.69 6.52 0.53
CA ALA A 357 -3.90 6.96 -0.61
C ALA A 357 -3.48 8.44 -0.49
N MET A 358 -4.38 9.30 0.01
CA MET A 358 -4.05 10.70 0.30
C MET A 358 -2.92 10.82 1.34
N LEU A 359 -2.97 10.02 2.40
CA LEU A 359 -1.93 9.96 3.42
C LEU A 359 -0.58 9.59 2.80
N GLU A 360 -0.53 8.59 1.93
CA GLU A 360 0.73 8.19 1.26
C GLU A 360 1.33 9.32 0.41
N GLY A 361 0.48 10.11 -0.26
CA GLY A 361 0.93 11.35 -0.91
C GLY A 361 1.56 12.34 0.08
N GLN A 362 0.95 12.53 1.25
CA GLN A 362 1.46 13.42 2.29
C GLN A 362 2.76 12.86 2.93
N LEU A 363 2.88 11.55 3.12
CA LEU A 363 4.10 10.88 3.62
C LEU A 363 5.29 11.09 2.69
N GLY A 364 5.06 11.24 1.38
CA GLY A 364 6.13 11.63 0.43
C GLY A 364 6.84 12.94 0.81
N LEU A 365 6.16 13.86 1.52
CA LEU A 365 6.82 15.08 2.02
C LEU A 365 7.83 14.80 3.13
N LEU A 366 7.62 13.76 3.94
CA LEU A 366 8.58 13.36 4.98
C LEU A 366 9.86 12.82 4.34
N THR A 367 9.73 12.12 3.21
CA THR A 367 10.87 11.54 2.47
C THR A 367 11.63 12.60 1.71
N GLU A 368 10.92 13.44 0.94
CA GLU A 368 11.54 14.35 -0.02
C GLU A 368 11.82 15.74 0.55
N PHE A 369 11.23 16.09 1.69
CA PHE A 369 11.46 17.36 2.39
C PHE A 369 11.66 17.16 3.90
N PRO A 370 12.64 16.35 4.35
CA PRO A 370 12.85 16.06 5.76
C PRO A 370 13.28 17.27 6.60
N GLN A 371 13.67 18.39 5.97
CA GLN A 371 14.08 19.64 6.62
C GLN A 371 12.93 20.67 6.73
N GLU A 372 11.73 20.35 6.24
CA GLU A 372 10.54 21.23 6.31
C GLU A 372 9.53 20.68 7.35
N ASP A 373 10.06 20.28 8.51
CA ASP A 373 9.39 19.58 9.63
C ASP A 373 8.97 20.52 10.78
N GLY A 374 9.21 21.83 10.65
CA GLY A 374 8.89 22.82 11.67
C GLY A 374 7.40 23.21 11.73
N PRO A 375 6.96 23.85 12.83
CA PRO A 375 5.57 24.28 12.97
C PRO A 375 5.11 25.25 11.87
N GLY A 376 4.03 24.91 11.18
CA GLY A 376 3.48 25.65 10.03
C GLY A 376 4.26 25.48 8.73
N GLU A 377 5.31 24.66 8.70
CA GLU A 377 6.05 24.33 7.48
C GLU A 377 5.32 23.28 6.64
N ALA A 378 5.99 22.78 5.59
CA ALA A 378 5.36 21.97 4.56
C ALA A 378 4.72 20.69 5.08
N GLN A 379 5.40 19.97 5.98
CA GLN A 379 4.85 18.73 6.50
C GLN A 379 3.56 19.01 7.30
N GLU A 380 3.61 19.81 8.36
CA GLU A 380 2.42 20.10 9.18
C GLU A 380 1.27 20.74 8.37
N LYS A 381 1.58 21.72 7.51
CA LYS A 381 0.56 22.44 6.73
C LYS A 381 -0.25 21.49 5.85
N TYR A 382 0.42 20.66 5.06
CA TYR A 382 -0.25 19.83 4.05
C TYR A 382 -1.00 18.64 4.65
N PHE A 383 -0.58 18.17 5.83
CA PHE A 383 -1.33 17.21 6.61
C PHE A 383 -2.64 17.78 7.17
N ASN A 384 -2.75 19.10 7.36
CA ASN A 384 -3.97 19.73 7.87
C ASN A 384 -4.92 20.22 6.77
N VAL A 385 -4.42 20.71 5.63
CA VAL A 385 -5.28 21.42 4.65
C VAL A 385 -5.86 20.51 3.56
N TYR A 386 -5.36 19.29 3.37
CA TYR A 386 -5.92 18.33 2.40
C TYR A 386 -7.15 17.61 2.97
N ASN A 387 -8.26 17.61 2.22
CA ASN A 387 -9.53 17.06 2.66
C ASN A 387 -10.11 16.06 1.65
N VAL A 388 -10.78 15.02 2.17
CA VAL A 388 -11.55 14.05 1.39
C VAL A 388 -13.03 14.45 1.40
N LEU A 389 -13.55 14.87 0.25
CA LEU A 389 -14.99 15.03 0.05
C LEU A 389 -15.54 13.79 -0.66
N GLY A 390 -16.42 13.07 0.04
CA GLY A 390 -16.89 11.74 -0.32
C GLY A 390 -16.66 10.73 0.81
N ASP A 391 -16.76 9.46 0.45
CA ASP A 391 -16.55 8.34 1.36
C ASP A 391 -15.04 8.04 1.50
N PRO A 392 -14.45 8.18 2.70
CA PRO A 392 -13.00 8.01 2.90
C PRO A 392 -12.51 6.57 2.67
N SER A 393 -13.40 5.57 2.73
CA SER A 393 -13.06 4.18 2.43
C SER A 393 -13.45 3.74 1.01
N LEU A 394 -13.85 4.67 0.14
CA LEU A 394 -14.05 4.38 -1.27
C LEU A 394 -12.74 3.82 -1.85
N THR A 395 -12.80 2.62 -2.42
CA THR A 395 -11.70 2.07 -3.19
C THR A 395 -11.69 2.70 -4.58
N VAL A 396 -10.58 3.28 -4.99
CA VAL A 396 -10.36 3.81 -6.34
C VAL A 396 -10.01 2.64 -7.27
N TYR A 397 -10.83 2.41 -8.31
CA TYR A 397 -10.49 1.43 -9.34
C TYR A 397 -9.41 1.99 -10.27
N LEU A 398 -8.28 1.27 -10.39
CA LEU A 398 -7.14 1.63 -11.24
C LEU A 398 -7.15 0.90 -12.60
N GLY A 399 -8.35 0.57 -13.09
CA GLY A 399 -8.57 -0.25 -14.29
C GLY A 399 -9.94 -0.93 -14.22
N THR A 400 -10.28 -1.77 -15.21
CA THR A 400 -11.52 -2.55 -15.17
C THR A 400 -11.44 -3.57 -14.02
N PRO A 401 -12.31 -3.50 -12.99
CA PRO A 401 -12.30 -4.45 -11.89
C PRO A 401 -12.74 -5.85 -12.36
N LYS A 402 -12.20 -6.86 -11.70
CA LYS A 402 -12.56 -8.27 -11.92
C LYS A 402 -13.86 -8.62 -11.20
N GLU A 403 -14.43 -9.77 -11.54
CA GLU A 403 -15.62 -10.32 -10.87
C GLU A 403 -15.26 -11.58 -10.09
N PHE A 404 -15.93 -11.76 -8.95
CA PHE A 404 -15.83 -13.00 -8.16
C PHE A 404 -16.70 -14.10 -8.75
N SER A 405 -16.21 -15.33 -8.68
CA SER A 405 -16.98 -16.55 -8.91
C SER A 405 -16.92 -17.45 -7.67
N PHE A 406 -18.09 -17.84 -7.15
CA PHE A 406 -18.21 -18.71 -5.98
C PHE A 406 -18.31 -20.17 -6.42
N LEU A 407 -17.33 -21.00 -6.05
CA LEU A 407 -17.29 -22.42 -6.36
C LEU A 407 -17.79 -23.27 -5.19
N GLN A 408 -18.76 -24.13 -5.51
CA GLN A 408 -19.29 -25.17 -4.62
C GLN A 408 -19.58 -24.71 -3.18
N PRO A 409 -20.31 -23.58 -2.98
CA PRO A 409 -20.67 -23.14 -1.64
C PRO A 409 -21.49 -24.26 -0.97
N SER A 410 -21.05 -24.70 0.20
CA SER A 410 -21.78 -25.70 0.99
C SER A 410 -22.10 -25.11 2.35
N TRP A 411 -23.37 -25.22 2.75
CA TRP A 411 -23.82 -24.87 4.09
C TRP A 411 -24.73 -25.98 4.60
N ASN A 412 -24.30 -26.65 5.66
CA ASN A 412 -25.11 -27.64 6.35
C ASN A 412 -25.71 -27.01 7.60
N GLN A 413 -27.05 -27.03 7.72
CA GLN A 413 -27.75 -26.39 8.83
C GLN A 413 -27.44 -27.03 10.20
N MET A 414 -27.04 -28.30 10.20
CA MET A 414 -26.87 -29.08 11.42
C MET A 414 -25.47 -28.95 12.01
N ASP A 415 -24.44 -28.76 11.20
CA ASP A 415 -23.11 -28.42 11.71
C ASP A 415 -22.84 -26.91 11.68
N ASN A 416 -23.72 -26.12 11.08
CA ASN A 416 -23.57 -24.68 10.89
C ASN A 416 -22.22 -24.30 10.25
N PHE A 417 -21.65 -25.23 9.49
CA PHE A 417 -20.39 -25.04 8.81
C PHE A 417 -20.64 -24.58 7.40
N ILE A 418 -19.98 -23.50 7.02
CA ILE A 418 -19.99 -22.99 5.65
C ILE A 418 -18.59 -23.16 5.07
N ASP A 419 -18.52 -23.73 3.87
CA ASP A 419 -17.28 -23.81 3.09
C ASP A 419 -17.47 -23.12 1.75
N VAL A 420 -16.57 -22.19 1.41
CA VAL A 420 -16.63 -21.44 0.16
C VAL A 420 -15.23 -21.34 -0.44
N THR A 421 -15.17 -21.51 -1.75
CA THR A 421 -13.98 -21.17 -2.54
C THR A 421 -14.36 -20.07 -3.52
N VAL A 422 -13.58 -19.00 -3.56
CA VAL A 422 -13.72 -17.91 -4.53
C VAL A 422 -12.58 -17.93 -5.54
N VAL A 423 -12.94 -17.77 -6.79
CA VAL A 423 -12.03 -17.66 -7.93
C VAL A 423 -12.38 -16.42 -8.74
N ASP A 424 -11.45 -15.97 -9.58
CA ASP A 424 -11.72 -14.92 -10.56
C ASP A 424 -12.46 -15.48 -11.79
N GLY A 425 -12.82 -14.61 -12.74
CA GLY A 425 -13.48 -15.01 -13.99
C GLY A 425 -12.66 -15.98 -14.86
N GLY A 426 -11.34 -16.09 -14.63
CA GLY A 426 -10.45 -17.06 -15.27
C GLY A 426 -10.35 -18.41 -14.53
N GLY A 427 -10.95 -18.53 -13.36
CA GLY A 427 -10.90 -19.71 -12.50
C GLY A 427 -9.66 -19.78 -11.59
N ALA A 428 -8.86 -18.71 -11.52
CA ALA A 428 -7.71 -18.64 -10.61
C ALA A 428 -8.20 -18.35 -9.17
N PRO A 429 -7.65 -19.01 -8.15
CA PRO A 429 -7.97 -18.70 -6.76
C PRO A 429 -7.75 -17.23 -6.41
N VAL A 430 -8.67 -16.64 -5.64
CA VAL A 430 -8.54 -15.25 -5.17
C VAL A 430 -8.16 -15.24 -3.68
N PRO A 431 -6.85 -15.15 -3.35
CA PRO A 431 -6.42 -15.05 -1.96
C PRO A 431 -6.66 -13.66 -1.39
N GLN A 432 -6.73 -13.58 -0.05
CA GLN A 432 -6.90 -12.34 0.72
C GLN A 432 -8.16 -11.54 0.34
N ALA A 433 -9.17 -12.17 -0.25
CA ALA A 433 -10.49 -11.57 -0.37
C ALA A 433 -11.19 -11.63 0.98
N LEU A 434 -11.79 -10.52 1.42
CA LEU A 434 -12.58 -10.46 2.63
C LEU A 434 -13.99 -10.95 2.33
N LEU A 435 -14.30 -12.14 2.82
CA LEU A 435 -15.66 -12.67 2.79
C LEU A 435 -16.44 -12.20 4.00
N VAL A 436 -17.67 -11.77 3.78
CA VAL A 436 -18.54 -11.18 4.79
C VAL A 436 -19.87 -11.90 4.78
N LEU A 437 -20.25 -12.48 5.91
CA LEU A 437 -21.50 -13.19 6.08
C LEU A 437 -22.51 -12.33 6.84
N MET A 438 -23.72 -12.21 6.30
CA MET A 438 -24.77 -11.35 6.84
C MET A 438 -26.11 -12.08 6.94
N ALA A 439 -26.94 -11.63 7.88
CA ALA A 439 -28.35 -12.01 7.98
C ALA A 439 -29.20 -10.79 8.33
N ASN A 440 -30.27 -10.53 7.58
CA ASN A 440 -31.18 -9.39 7.80
C ASN A 440 -30.44 -8.05 7.90
N ASP A 441 -29.51 -7.78 6.96
CA ASP A 441 -28.67 -6.58 6.93
C ASP A 441 -27.70 -6.40 8.12
N GLU A 442 -27.54 -7.42 8.97
CA GLU A 442 -26.58 -7.43 10.07
C GLU A 442 -25.36 -8.31 9.76
N LEU A 443 -24.18 -7.81 10.11
CA LEU A 443 -22.90 -8.50 10.00
C LEU A 443 -22.84 -9.64 11.03
N LEU A 444 -22.54 -10.86 10.57
CA LEU A 444 -22.36 -12.02 11.44
C LEU A 444 -20.88 -12.35 11.65
N GLU A 445 -20.15 -12.53 10.55
CA GLU A 445 -18.75 -12.97 10.57
C GLU A 445 -18.02 -12.46 9.32
N LYS A 446 -16.71 -12.26 9.45
CA LYS A 446 -15.82 -11.79 8.37
C LYS A 446 -14.52 -12.60 8.38
N VAL A 447 -14.13 -13.13 7.21
CA VAL A 447 -12.98 -14.04 7.07
C VAL A 447 -12.24 -13.76 5.77
N PHE A 448 -10.90 -13.72 5.83
CA PHE A 448 -10.07 -13.65 4.62
C PHE A 448 -9.88 -15.01 3.98
N THR A 449 -9.86 -15.05 2.66
CA THR A 449 -9.53 -16.26 1.91
C THR A 449 -8.05 -16.59 1.97
N ASP A 450 -7.74 -17.87 2.00
CA ASP A 450 -6.38 -18.39 1.99
C ASP A 450 -5.73 -18.33 0.59
N ALA A 451 -4.50 -18.86 0.47
CA ALA A 451 -3.76 -18.94 -0.80
C ALA A 451 -4.48 -19.73 -1.92
N GLN A 452 -5.51 -20.52 -1.60
CA GLN A 452 -6.35 -21.29 -2.52
C GLN A 452 -7.74 -20.66 -2.69
N GLY A 453 -7.93 -19.42 -2.25
CA GLY A 453 -9.22 -18.72 -2.35
C GLY A 453 -10.30 -19.32 -1.45
N LYS A 454 -9.93 -20.11 -0.44
CA LYS A 454 -10.86 -20.83 0.42
C LYS A 454 -11.06 -20.08 1.74
N ALA A 455 -12.30 -20.09 2.22
CA ALA A 455 -12.66 -19.63 3.56
C ALA A 455 -13.76 -20.53 4.13
N SER A 456 -13.77 -20.67 5.45
CA SER A 456 -14.78 -21.44 6.16
C SER A 456 -15.32 -20.65 7.36
N PHE A 457 -16.59 -20.85 7.69
CA PHE A 457 -17.30 -20.18 8.78
C PHE A 457 -17.93 -21.22 9.71
N THR A 458 -18.13 -20.87 10.98
CA THR A 458 -18.99 -21.66 11.88
C THR A 458 -19.94 -20.74 12.62
N LEU A 459 -21.24 -20.94 12.41
CA LEU A 459 -22.27 -20.10 13.02
C LEU A 459 -22.57 -20.53 14.45
N ASP A 460 -22.93 -19.56 15.28
CA ASP A 460 -23.39 -19.77 16.65
C ASP A 460 -24.92 -19.86 16.79
N SER A 461 -25.63 -19.68 15.67
CA SER A 461 -27.08 -19.50 15.60
C SER A 461 -27.64 -20.15 14.33
N LEU A 462 -28.93 -20.55 14.37
CA LEU A 462 -29.61 -21.14 13.22
C LEU A 462 -30.23 -20.07 12.33
N TYR A 463 -29.94 -20.14 11.04
CA TYR A 463 -30.50 -19.28 10.01
C TYR A 463 -31.15 -20.12 8.90
N ASN A 464 -32.05 -19.50 8.14
CA ASN A 464 -32.71 -20.13 6.99
C ASN A 464 -32.15 -19.61 5.65
N GLN A 465 -31.48 -18.47 5.68
CA GLN A 465 -30.91 -17.78 4.55
C GLN A 465 -29.82 -16.85 5.05
N LEU A 466 -28.74 -16.72 4.28
CA LEU A 466 -27.62 -15.83 4.57
C LEU A 466 -27.20 -15.12 3.28
N ASP A 467 -26.68 -13.92 3.43
CA ASP A 467 -26.01 -13.19 2.36
C ASP A 467 -24.50 -13.30 2.56
N LEU A 468 -23.80 -13.77 1.54
CA LEU A 468 -22.34 -13.82 1.50
C LEU A 468 -21.85 -12.77 0.51
N TYR A 469 -21.01 -11.86 0.98
CA TYR A 469 -20.32 -10.87 0.16
C TYR A 469 -18.83 -11.20 0.06
N ALA A 470 -18.21 -10.86 -1.07
CA ALA A 470 -16.77 -10.95 -1.28
C ALA A 470 -16.23 -9.58 -1.65
N ASN A 471 -15.18 -9.13 -0.96
CA ASN A 471 -14.59 -7.80 -1.14
C ASN A 471 -13.09 -7.92 -1.36
N ARG A 472 -12.58 -7.22 -2.39
CA ARG A 472 -11.16 -7.03 -2.65
C ARG A 472 -11.00 -5.80 -3.58
N PRO A 473 -9.95 -4.97 -3.42
CA PRO A 473 -9.89 -3.69 -4.13
C PRO A 473 -9.96 -3.74 -5.67
N ASP A 474 -9.39 -4.78 -6.27
CA ASP A 474 -9.38 -5.02 -7.73
C ASP A 474 -10.62 -5.76 -8.25
N PHE A 475 -11.66 -5.93 -7.42
CA PHE A 475 -12.90 -6.64 -7.77
C PHE A 475 -14.16 -5.81 -7.52
N ILE A 476 -15.19 -6.06 -8.33
CA ILE A 476 -16.57 -5.68 -8.03
C ILE A 476 -17.04 -6.49 -6.83
N GLN A 477 -17.78 -5.88 -5.89
CA GLN A 477 -18.28 -6.60 -4.72
C GLN A 477 -19.09 -7.83 -5.14
N GLY A 478 -18.63 -9.02 -4.79
CA GLY A 478 -19.34 -10.27 -5.06
C GLY A 478 -20.51 -10.44 -4.09
N HIS A 479 -21.61 -11.01 -4.54
CA HIS A 479 -22.77 -11.33 -3.69
C HIS A 479 -23.33 -12.71 -4.04
N LEU A 480 -23.60 -13.51 -3.02
CA LEU A 480 -24.22 -14.82 -3.12
C LEU A 480 -25.22 -15.01 -1.98
N VAL A 481 -26.43 -15.44 -2.32
CA VAL A 481 -27.42 -15.86 -1.33
C VAL A 481 -27.22 -17.35 -1.03
N LEU A 482 -26.97 -17.68 0.24
CA LEU A 482 -26.83 -19.04 0.72
C LEU A 482 -28.13 -19.56 1.34
N THR A 483 -28.44 -20.82 1.04
CA THR A 483 -29.53 -21.58 1.67
C THR A 483 -28.98 -22.89 2.22
N PRO A 484 -29.39 -23.32 3.42
CA PRO A 484 -28.80 -24.48 4.05
C PRO A 484 -29.34 -25.78 3.44
N ASP A 485 -28.47 -26.77 3.29
CA ASP A 485 -28.89 -28.15 3.11
C ASP A 485 -29.48 -28.68 4.42
N THR A 486 -30.64 -29.35 4.32
CA THR A 486 -31.32 -29.96 5.47
C THR A 486 -30.95 -31.44 5.58
N LEU A 487 -30.40 -31.83 6.73
CA LEU A 487 -30.10 -33.23 7.07
C LEU A 487 -31.01 -33.74 8.18
N ALA A 488 -31.25 -35.05 8.21
CA ALA A 488 -31.97 -35.71 9.30
C ALA A 488 -31.04 -35.91 10.50
N GLN A 489 -30.78 -34.86 11.26
CA GLN A 489 -30.04 -34.90 12.53
C GLN A 489 -30.93 -34.38 13.67
N THR A 490 -30.70 -34.85 14.89
CA THR A 490 -31.48 -34.48 16.09
C THR A 490 -30.81 -33.36 16.88
N LEU A 491 -29.48 -33.24 16.74
CA LEU A 491 -28.66 -32.18 17.32
C LEU A 491 -28.09 -31.27 16.21
N ALA A 492 -27.91 -29.99 16.53
CA ALA A 492 -27.18 -29.02 15.71
C ALA A 492 -26.01 -28.41 16.51
N LEU A 493 -24.90 -28.08 15.83
CA LEU A 493 -23.75 -27.37 16.38
C LEU A 493 -24.04 -25.86 16.41
N MET A 494 -23.79 -25.21 17.54
CA MET A 494 -24.03 -23.78 17.80
C MET A 494 -22.71 -23.09 18.15
N GLY A 495 -21.69 -23.32 17.31
CA GLY A 495 -20.31 -22.90 17.54
C GLY A 495 -19.62 -23.67 18.67
N ASP A 496 -18.64 -23.00 19.28
CA ASP A 496 -17.84 -23.53 20.38
C ASP A 496 -17.79 -22.54 21.57
N SER A 497 -16.96 -22.85 22.57
CA SER A 497 -16.76 -22.03 23.76
C SER A 497 -15.54 -21.11 23.68
N LEU A 498 -14.82 -21.09 22.57
CA LEU A 498 -13.59 -20.35 22.42
C LEU A 498 -13.92 -18.87 22.19
N GLY A 499 -13.24 -18.01 22.95
CA GLY A 499 -13.39 -16.57 22.86
C GLY A 499 -12.42 -15.89 21.90
N GLY A 500 -11.75 -16.64 21.01
CA GLY A 500 -10.73 -16.09 20.11
C GLY A 500 -9.92 -17.16 19.37
N SER A 501 -8.98 -16.70 18.55
CA SER A 501 -8.08 -17.56 17.79
C SER A 501 -6.90 -18.03 18.64
N PRO A 502 -6.53 -19.32 18.61
CA PRO A 502 -5.29 -19.77 19.22
C PRO A 502 -4.06 -19.34 18.39
N ASP A 503 -2.92 -19.31 19.05
CA ASP A 503 -1.63 -19.17 18.37
C ASP A 503 -1.10 -20.52 17.86
N PRO A 504 -0.24 -20.53 16.82
CA PRO A 504 0.41 -21.74 16.33
C PRO A 504 1.23 -22.43 17.43
N GLY A 505 1.19 -23.77 17.47
CA GLY A 505 1.83 -24.60 18.49
C GLY A 505 1.10 -24.70 19.83
N SER A 506 0.10 -23.86 20.09
CA SER A 506 -0.72 -23.95 21.30
C SER A 506 -1.66 -25.16 21.28
N THR A 507 -2.09 -25.60 22.47
CA THR A 507 -3.12 -26.63 22.62
C THR A 507 -4.47 -25.98 22.87
N LEU A 508 -5.42 -26.30 22.01
CA LEU A 508 -6.79 -25.81 22.00
C LEU A 508 -7.70 -26.83 22.70
N SER A 509 -8.37 -26.42 23.78
CA SER A 509 -9.44 -27.19 24.40
C SER A 509 -10.82 -26.67 23.94
N VAL A 510 -11.40 -27.33 22.94
CA VAL A 510 -12.66 -26.96 22.31
C VAL A 510 -13.83 -27.60 23.04
N TYR A 511 -14.79 -26.82 23.51
CA TYR A 511 -16.07 -27.34 24.00
C TYR A 511 -17.20 -27.01 23.01
N PRO A 512 -17.62 -27.98 22.17
CA PRO A 512 -18.73 -27.78 21.25
C PRO A 512 -20.02 -27.37 21.98
N ARG A 513 -20.76 -26.44 21.38
CA ARG A 513 -22.10 -26.07 21.83
C ARG A 513 -23.13 -26.78 20.94
N LEU A 514 -24.09 -27.45 21.55
CA LEU A 514 -25.09 -28.25 20.84
C LEU A 514 -26.50 -27.78 21.17
N MET A 515 -27.39 -27.77 20.19
CA MET A 515 -28.83 -27.53 20.35
C MET A 515 -29.62 -28.77 19.93
N ASN A 516 -30.59 -29.18 20.74
CA ASN A 516 -31.56 -30.20 20.32
C ASN A 516 -32.64 -29.57 19.43
N VAL A 517 -32.55 -29.82 18.13
CA VAL A 517 -33.48 -29.30 17.12
C VAL A 517 -34.69 -30.21 16.90
N SER A 518 -34.72 -31.38 17.55
CA SER A 518 -35.83 -32.33 17.47
C SER A 518 -36.98 -32.00 18.42
N GLN A 519 -38.07 -32.78 18.31
CA GLN A 519 -39.26 -32.68 19.17
C GLN A 519 -39.16 -33.58 20.42
N THR A 520 -38.09 -34.35 20.57
CA THR A 520 -37.91 -35.35 21.64
C THR A 520 -36.59 -35.15 22.36
N ALA A 521 -36.51 -35.54 23.63
CA ALA A 521 -35.24 -35.48 24.36
C ALA A 521 -34.19 -36.40 23.71
N VAL A 522 -32.97 -35.89 23.59
CA VAL A 522 -31.80 -36.64 23.12
C VAL A 522 -31.07 -37.22 24.33
N SER A 523 -30.64 -38.48 24.26
CA SER A 523 -29.89 -39.13 25.34
C SER A 523 -28.47 -38.58 25.47
N ALA A 524 -27.83 -38.79 26.62
CA ALA A 524 -26.41 -38.48 26.78
C ALA A 524 -25.56 -39.28 25.78
N GLY A 525 -24.49 -38.67 25.28
CA GLY A 525 -23.61 -39.25 24.28
C GLY A 525 -22.21 -38.63 24.28
N THR A 526 -21.42 -38.98 23.27
CA THR A 526 -20.05 -38.49 23.09
C THR A 526 -19.83 -38.10 21.63
N LEU A 527 -19.18 -36.96 21.40
CA LEU A 527 -18.67 -36.55 20.09
C LEU A 527 -17.22 -37.04 19.93
N ILE A 528 -16.93 -37.65 18.79
CA ILE A 528 -15.63 -38.21 18.41
C ILE A 528 -15.08 -37.43 17.23
N ILE A 529 -13.82 -36.97 17.31
CA ILE A 529 -13.09 -36.40 16.18
C ILE A 529 -12.69 -37.50 15.20
N ASP A 530 -13.07 -37.33 13.94
CA ASP A 530 -12.66 -38.18 12.81
C ASP A 530 -11.34 -37.70 12.20
N GLN A 531 -11.18 -36.38 12.09
CA GLN A 531 -10.04 -35.77 11.41
C GLN A 531 -9.83 -34.33 11.91
N VAL A 532 -8.56 -33.94 12.00
CA VAL A 532 -8.14 -32.55 12.17
C VAL A 532 -7.30 -32.13 10.96
N LEU A 533 -7.67 -31.01 10.33
CA LEU A 533 -6.85 -30.31 9.34
C LEU A 533 -6.29 -29.05 9.99
N GLY A 534 -5.03 -28.71 9.71
CA GLY A 534 -4.36 -27.56 10.31
C GLY A 534 -3.91 -27.76 11.77
N GLY A 535 -4.07 -28.97 12.31
CA GLY A 535 -3.68 -29.29 13.68
C GLY A 535 -3.43 -30.78 13.90
N GLN A 536 -2.94 -31.10 15.09
CA GLN A 536 -2.72 -32.44 15.59
C GLN A 536 -3.74 -32.78 16.68
N LEU A 537 -4.40 -33.93 16.56
CA LEU A 537 -5.30 -34.44 17.58
C LEU A 537 -4.52 -34.91 18.81
N LEU A 538 -4.86 -34.40 20.00
CA LEU A 538 -4.35 -34.87 21.29
C LEU A 538 -5.42 -35.68 22.04
N SER A 539 -6.65 -35.17 22.11
CA SER A 539 -7.82 -35.84 22.70
C SER A 539 -9.06 -35.59 21.84
N GLY A 540 -9.78 -36.65 21.47
CA GLY A 540 -10.86 -36.60 20.48
C GLY A 540 -12.27 -36.82 21.00
N GLU A 541 -12.49 -36.92 22.32
CA GLU A 541 -13.79 -37.30 22.89
C GLU A 541 -14.42 -36.18 23.77
N ALA A 542 -15.55 -35.64 23.32
CA ALA A 542 -16.33 -34.61 24.04
C ALA A 542 -17.69 -35.16 24.49
N SER A 543 -17.93 -35.29 25.79
CA SER A 543 -19.17 -35.85 26.34
C SER A 543 -20.26 -34.80 26.50
N TYR A 544 -21.53 -35.19 26.32
CA TYR A 544 -22.68 -34.33 26.58
C TYR A 544 -23.80 -35.08 27.33
N PRO A 545 -24.48 -34.41 28.29
CA PRO A 545 -25.64 -34.98 28.98
C PRO A 545 -26.86 -35.03 28.05
N GLY A 546 -27.93 -35.70 28.48
CA GLY A 546 -29.20 -35.68 27.75
C GLY A 546 -29.75 -34.25 27.63
N LEU A 547 -30.33 -33.94 26.48
CA LEU A 547 -30.76 -32.59 26.10
C LEU A 547 -32.25 -32.56 25.75
N GLU A 548 -33.02 -31.75 26.46
CA GLU A 548 -34.44 -31.54 26.18
C GLU A 548 -34.65 -30.79 24.85
N PRO A 549 -35.82 -30.95 24.20
CA PRO A 549 -36.14 -30.25 22.95
C PRO A 549 -35.88 -28.74 23.06
N GLN A 550 -35.28 -28.16 22.02
CA GLN A 550 -34.99 -26.73 21.86
C GLN A 550 -34.05 -26.11 22.91
N HIS A 551 -33.40 -26.94 23.73
CA HIS A 551 -32.38 -26.47 24.67
C HIS A 551 -30.99 -26.53 24.03
N THR A 552 -30.12 -25.62 24.45
CA THR A 552 -28.69 -25.60 24.08
C THR A 552 -27.86 -26.04 25.30
N LEU A 553 -26.77 -26.77 25.07
CA LEU A 553 -25.76 -27.13 26.06
C LEU A 553 -24.36 -26.90 25.51
N THR A 554 -23.38 -26.78 26.40
CA THR A 554 -21.95 -26.93 26.08
C THR A 554 -21.51 -28.30 26.58
N THR A 555 -20.65 -29.00 25.83
CA THR A 555 -20.11 -30.31 26.25
C THR A 555 -19.42 -30.22 27.62
N THR A 556 -19.35 -31.34 28.34
CA THR A 556 -18.72 -31.41 29.67
C THR A 556 -17.22 -31.70 29.60
N THR A 557 -16.75 -32.31 28.50
CA THR A 557 -15.32 -32.50 28.22
C THR A 557 -14.95 -31.85 26.88
N PRO A 558 -13.70 -31.37 26.73
CA PRO A 558 -13.24 -30.76 25.50
C PRO A 558 -12.68 -31.77 24.51
N TRP A 559 -12.55 -31.34 23.26
CA TRP A 559 -11.52 -31.87 22.36
C TRP A 559 -10.23 -31.11 22.57
N ASP A 560 -9.10 -31.81 22.61
CA ASP A 560 -7.78 -31.19 22.68
C ASP A 560 -7.06 -31.34 21.34
N VAL A 561 -6.78 -30.21 20.70
CA VAL A 561 -6.11 -30.13 19.40
C VAL A 561 -4.91 -29.20 19.50
N ARG A 562 -3.73 -29.64 19.07
CA ARG A 562 -2.57 -28.74 18.93
C ARG A 562 -2.61 -28.07 17.57
N VAL A 563 -2.47 -26.75 17.53
CA VAL A 563 -2.43 -25.97 16.29
C VAL A 563 -1.08 -26.18 15.61
N THR A 564 -1.08 -26.50 14.32
CA THR A 564 0.17 -26.72 13.56
C THR A 564 0.32 -25.79 12.37
N THR A 565 -0.73 -25.08 11.97
CA THR A 565 -0.68 -24.05 10.92
C THR A 565 -0.48 -22.67 11.53
N GLY A 566 0.42 -21.86 10.95
CA GLY A 566 0.70 -20.51 11.47
C GLY A 566 1.19 -19.50 10.45
N TRP A 567 2.03 -19.92 9.51
CA TRP A 567 2.57 -19.02 8.47
C TRP A 567 1.53 -18.64 7.42
N ASN A 568 0.64 -19.58 7.05
CA ASN A 568 -0.31 -19.40 5.96
C ASN A 568 -1.72 -19.02 6.43
N ARG A 569 -1.91 -18.67 7.71
CA ARG A 569 -3.21 -18.30 8.33
C ARG A 569 -4.36 -19.32 8.12
N GLN A 570 -4.00 -20.58 7.88
CA GLN A 570 -4.97 -21.65 7.69
C GLN A 570 -5.70 -21.96 9.01
N PRO A 571 -7.04 -21.96 9.04
CA PRO A 571 -7.77 -22.32 10.24
C PRO A 571 -7.62 -23.81 10.56
N VAL A 572 -7.89 -24.18 11.81
CA VAL A 572 -8.05 -25.58 12.20
C VAL A 572 -9.47 -26.02 11.83
N VAL A 573 -9.60 -27.08 11.03
CA VAL A 573 -10.90 -27.67 10.69
C VAL A 573 -11.02 -29.05 11.32
N ILE A 574 -11.99 -29.21 12.21
CA ILE A 574 -12.30 -30.45 12.93
C ILE A 574 -13.50 -31.11 12.29
N ARG A 575 -13.38 -32.39 11.91
CA ARG A 575 -14.49 -33.25 11.49
C ARG A 575 -14.86 -34.18 12.63
N PHE A 576 -16.15 -34.34 12.90
CA PHE A 576 -16.61 -35.13 14.04
C PHE A 576 -17.94 -35.83 13.79
N HIS A 577 -18.23 -36.83 14.63
CA HIS A 577 -19.54 -37.47 14.73
C HIS A 577 -19.89 -37.81 16.18
N SER A 578 -21.17 -38.03 16.44
CA SER A 578 -21.66 -38.54 17.74
C SER A 578 -21.77 -40.05 17.74
N THR A 579 -21.48 -40.69 18.87
CA THR A 579 -21.61 -42.15 19.06
C THR A 579 -23.04 -42.65 18.96
N THR A 580 -24.01 -41.78 19.18
CA THR A 580 -25.45 -42.05 19.08
C THR A 580 -26.00 -41.86 17.67
N GLY A 581 -25.25 -41.23 16.76
CA GLY A 581 -25.69 -40.87 15.42
C GLY A 581 -26.60 -39.64 15.36
N ASP A 582 -26.67 -38.87 16.45
CA ASP A 582 -27.52 -37.67 16.58
C ASP A 582 -26.99 -36.46 15.78
N ILE A 583 -25.68 -36.38 15.60
CA ILE A 583 -24.97 -35.35 14.80
C ILE A 583 -23.68 -35.91 14.17
N ALA A 584 -23.35 -35.39 12.99
CA ALA A 584 -22.03 -35.45 12.36
C ALA A 584 -21.78 -34.18 11.56
N GLY A 585 -20.57 -33.62 11.64
CA GLY A 585 -20.33 -32.26 11.20
C GLY A 585 -18.89 -31.81 11.16
N ARG A 586 -18.72 -30.51 10.92
CA ARG A 586 -17.45 -29.80 10.88
C ARG A 586 -17.49 -28.58 11.79
N LEU A 587 -16.33 -28.20 12.31
CA LEU A 587 -16.10 -26.97 13.06
C LEU A 587 -14.81 -26.35 12.53
N THR A 588 -14.81 -25.04 12.26
CA THR A 588 -13.57 -24.29 11.97
C THR A 588 -13.20 -23.42 13.15
N VAL A 589 -11.91 -23.33 13.45
CA VAL A 589 -11.35 -22.42 14.46
C VAL A 589 -10.29 -21.55 13.76
N PRO A 590 -10.50 -20.23 13.67
CA PRO A 590 -9.53 -19.32 13.08
C PRO A 590 -8.25 -19.31 13.91
N VAL A 591 -7.08 -19.22 13.28
CA VAL A 591 -5.77 -19.28 13.93
C VAL A 591 -5.00 -17.98 13.71
N HIS A 592 -4.28 -17.51 14.72
CA HIS A 592 -3.41 -16.36 14.59
C HIS A 592 -2.18 -16.64 13.69
N PRO A 593 -1.64 -15.64 12.98
CA PRO A 593 -0.37 -15.80 12.28
C PRO A 593 0.78 -16.08 13.26
N LEU A 594 1.78 -16.88 12.85
CA LEU A 594 3.01 -17.04 13.63
C LEU A 594 3.89 -15.80 13.45
N LEU A 595 4.14 -15.08 14.54
CA LEU A 595 4.97 -13.88 14.56
C LEU A 595 6.35 -14.23 15.11
N LEU A 596 7.20 -14.85 14.30
CA LEU A 596 8.52 -15.31 14.73
C LEU A 596 9.57 -14.97 13.68
N THR A 597 10.58 -14.21 14.11
CA THR A 597 11.76 -13.91 13.31
C THR A 597 12.91 -14.75 13.83
N ILE A 598 13.63 -15.43 12.94
CA ILE A 598 14.86 -16.16 13.27
C ILE A 598 15.96 -15.66 12.35
N THR A 599 16.99 -15.06 12.93
CA THR A 599 18.09 -14.41 12.22
C THR A 599 19.44 -14.95 12.68
N PRO A 600 20.46 -14.96 11.80
CA PRO A 600 21.82 -15.31 12.20
C PRO A 600 22.36 -14.32 13.24
N ALA A 601 22.97 -14.82 14.31
CA ALA A 601 23.64 -14.00 15.34
C ALA A 601 25.14 -13.79 15.04
N PHE A 602 25.51 -13.85 13.76
CA PHE A 602 26.87 -13.76 13.27
C PHE A 602 26.90 -13.12 11.89
N ALA A 603 28.01 -12.47 11.56
CA ALA A 603 28.33 -12.07 10.20
C ALA A 603 29.09 -13.20 9.50
N LEU A 604 28.73 -13.48 8.25
CA LEU A 604 29.38 -14.54 7.48
C LEU A 604 30.64 -14.02 6.76
N THR A 605 31.68 -13.69 7.53
CA THR A 605 32.99 -13.24 7.01
C THR A 605 34.00 -14.38 6.81
N GLY A 606 33.62 -15.61 7.17
CA GLY A 606 34.49 -16.79 7.10
C GLY A 606 33.79 -18.03 7.67
N PRO A 607 34.54 -19.12 7.95
CA PRO A 607 33.97 -20.32 8.57
C PRO A 607 33.43 -20.03 9.97
N VAL A 608 32.16 -20.34 10.21
CA VAL A 608 31.49 -20.22 11.50
C VAL A 608 31.26 -21.61 12.08
N ASN A 609 31.90 -21.90 13.21
CA ASN A 609 31.67 -23.15 13.96
C ASN A 609 30.68 -22.89 15.08
N ASP A 610 29.83 -23.89 15.33
CA ASP A 610 28.75 -23.84 16.32
C ASP A 610 27.86 -22.58 16.13
N PRO A 611 27.31 -22.36 14.93
CA PRO A 611 26.63 -21.11 14.60
C PRO A 611 25.45 -20.86 15.52
N GLN A 612 25.25 -19.58 15.83
CA GLN A 612 24.17 -19.11 16.69
C GLN A 612 23.15 -18.35 15.86
N PHE A 613 21.87 -18.61 16.13
CA PHE A 613 20.76 -17.86 15.59
C PHE A 613 20.04 -17.19 16.74
N THR A 614 19.64 -15.93 16.56
CA THR A 614 18.68 -15.30 17.45
C THR A 614 17.28 -15.59 16.96
N PHE A 615 16.37 -15.82 17.90
CA PHE A 615 14.95 -15.73 17.62
C PHE A 615 14.39 -14.51 18.34
N GLU A 616 13.41 -13.88 17.71
CA GLU A 616 12.53 -12.90 18.31
C GLU A 616 11.09 -13.37 18.04
N ASN A 617 10.44 -13.85 19.09
CA ASN A 617 9.01 -14.09 19.05
C ASN A 617 8.31 -12.77 19.29
N GLN A 618 7.52 -12.34 18.33
CA GLN A 618 6.74 -11.11 18.36
C GLN A 618 5.25 -11.41 18.62
N GLY A 619 4.92 -12.68 18.86
CA GLY A 619 3.57 -13.14 19.18
C GLY A 619 3.37 -13.43 20.67
N GLY A 620 2.09 -13.50 21.06
CA GLY A 620 1.66 -13.86 22.42
C GLY A 620 1.79 -15.34 22.77
N ALA A 621 2.23 -16.16 21.83
CA ALA A 621 2.31 -17.61 21.95
C ALA A 621 3.60 -18.06 22.64
N SER A 622 3.54 -19.13 23.43
CA SER A 622 4.73 -19.90 23.79
C SER A 622 4.85 -21.12 22.88
N LEU A 623 6.05 -21.40 22.39
CA LEU A 623 6.37 -22.65 21.71
C LEU A 623 7.38 -23.43 22.56
N ASP A 624 6.94 -24.55 23.14
CA ASP A 624 7.80 -25.37 24.00
C ASP A 624 8.34 -26.61 23.27
N ASN A 625 9.58 -27.00 23.59
CA ASN A 625 10.22 -28.20 23.04
C ASN A 625 10.28 -28.20 21.50
N VAL A 626 10.59 -27.04 20.91
CA VAL A 626 10.84 -26.88 19.48
C VAL A 626 12.32 -27.04 19.15
N TYR A 627 12.63 -27.36 17.90
CA TYR A 627 14.00 -27.38 17.39
C TYR A 627 14.05 -26.85 15.96
N LEU A 628 15.23 -26.40 15.54
CA LEU A 628 15.46 -25.80 14.23
C LEU A 628 16.32 -26.73 13.36
N GLU A 629 15.94 -26.91 12.09
CA GLU A 629 16.72 -27.58 11.06
C GLU A 629 17.28 -26.54 10.08
N LEU A 630 18.52 -26.72 9.61
CA LEU A 630 19.18 -25.82 8.64
C LEU A 630 19.56 -26.54 7.35
N HIS A 631 19.25 -25.92 6.22
CA HIS A 631 19.53 -26.41 4.88
C HIS A 631 20.16 -25.31 4.01
N SER A 632 21.17 -25.66 3.21
CA SER A 632 21.67 -24.76 2.17
C SER A 632 20.78 -24.87 0.92
N LEU A 633 20.50 -23.75 0.27
CA LEU A 633 19.78 -23.70 -1.00
C LEU A 633 20.72 -23.48 -2.21
N VAL A 634 22.01 -23.20 -1.96
CA VAL A 634 23.01 -22.91 -2.99
C VAL A 634 24.31 -23.69 -2.76
N ASP A 635 25.01 -24.04 -3.83
CA ASP A 635 26.27 -24.79 -3.76
C ASP A 635 27.43 -23.96 -3.17
N SER A 636 27.35 -22.63 -3.27
CA SER A 636 28.31 -21.66 -2.72
C SER A 636 28.23 -21.51 -1.19
N LEU A 637 27.28 -22.18 -0.54
CA LEU A 637 27.14 -22.22 0.92
C LEU A 637 27.19 -23.67 1.39
N ARG A 638 28.20 -23.99 2.20
CA ARG A 638 28.37 -25.33 2.74
C ARG A 638 27.99 -25.35 4.23
N ILE A 639 26.93 -26.08 4.56
CA ILE A 639 26.53 -26.38 5.94
C ILE A 639 26.82 -27.86 6.20
N THR A 640 27.66 -28.15 7.20
CA THR A 640 28.06 -29.53 7.55
C THR A 640 28.00 -29.77 9.05
N GLY A 641 27.87 -31.03 9.47
CA GLY A 641 27.79 -31.40 10.88
C GLY A 641 26.37 -31.74 11.33
N GLN A 642 25.96 -31.22 12.49
CA GLN A 642 24.66 -31.48 13.10
C GLN A 642 23.60 -30.45 12.66
N LEU A 643 22.87 -30.76 11.59
CA LEU A 643 21.91 -29.83 10.96
C LEU A 643 20.67 -29.50 11.81
N GLN A 644 20.54 -30.10 12.99
CA GLN A 644 19.43 -29.92 13.92
C GLN A 644 19.95 -29.34 15.24
N SER A 645 19.28 -28.29 15.75
CA SER A 645 19.56 -27.72 17.07
C SER A 645 19.11 -28.63 18.21
N ASP A 646 19.65 -28.40 19.41
CA ASP A 646 19.02 -28.94 20.62
C ASP A 646 17.60 -28.37 20.80
N PRO A 647 16.66 -29.11 21.42
CA PRO A 647 15.33 -28.59 21.72
C PRO A 647 15.37 -27.38 22.67
N PHE A 648 14.52 -26.39 22.42
CA PHE A 648 14.40 -25.16 23.18
C PHE A 648 12.94 -24.72 23.32
N SER A 649 12.70 -23.69 24.15
CA SER A 649 11.42 -23.01 24.26
C SER A 649 11.53 -21.58 23.77
N ILE A 650 10.50 -21.11 23.08
CA ILE A 650 10.32 -19.74 22.62
C ILE A 650 9.19 -19.14 23.46
N PRO A 651 9.50 -18.35 24.50
CA PRO A 651 8.46 -17.72 25.29
C PRO A 651 7.75 -16.61 24.50
N PRO A 652 6.53 -16.21 24.90
CA PRO A 652 5.83 -15.06 24.34
C PRO A 652 6.69 -13.81 24.42
N PHE A 653 6.77 -13.04 23.32
CA PHE A 653 7.61 -11.82 23.26
C PHE A 653 9.07 -12.06 23.65
N GLY A 654 9.50 -13.31 23.51
CA GLY A 654 10.78 -13.81 23.93
C GLY A 654 11.82 -13.60 22.86
N GLN A 655 12.99 -13.16 23.30
CA GLN A 655 14.20 -13.28 22.51
C GLN A 655 15.11 -14.34 23.11
N GLY A 656 15.89 -14.99 22.27
CA GLY A 656 16.87 -15.97 22.72
C GLY A 656 17.81 -16.37 21.63
N THR A 657 18.71 -17.29 21.97
CA THR A 657 19.74 -17.77 21.07
C THR A 657 19.65 -19.29 20.93
N ILE A 658 19.65 -19.75 19.70
CA ILE A 658 19.69 -21.15 19.28
C ILE A 658 21.13 -21.42 18.86
N THR A 659 21.74 -22.46 19.41
CA THR A 659 23.09 -22.89 19.01
C THR A 659 23.00 -24.22 18.26
N PHE A 660 23.81 -24.38 17.21
CA PHE A 660 23.96 -25.64 16.49
C PHE A 660 25.32 -26.28 16.82
N PRO A 661 25.45 -26.98 17.96
CA PRO A 661 26.73 -27.58 18.35
C PRO A 661 27.16 -28.66 17.33
N GLY A 662 28.43 -28.65 16.95
CA GLY A 662 29.00 -29.55 15.96
C GLY A 662 28.68 -29.19 14.51
N THR A 663 28.13 -28.00 14.24
CA THR A 663 27.84 -27.51 12.88
C THR A 663 28.86 -26.47 12.43
N THR A 664 29.22 -26.53 11.16
CA THR A 664 30.06 -25.54 10.49
C THR A 664 29.31 -24.99 9.28
N ILE A 665 29.16 -23.66 9.25
CA ILE A 665 28.72 -22.90 8.07
C ILE A 665 29.96 -22.30 7.44
N LEU A 666 30.16 -22.54 6.14
CA LEU A 666 31.30 -22.06 5.39
C LEU A 666 30.82 -21.38 4.10
N PRO A 667 31.07 -20.07 3.92
CA PRO A 667 30.90 -19.46 2.62
C PRO A 667 31.96 -20.02 1.66
N GLY A 668 31.56 -20.26 0.42
CA GLY A 668 32.48 -20.56 -0.67
C GLY A 668 33.32 -19.35 -1.06
N SER A 669 34.03 -19.44 -2.18
CA SER A 669 34.75 -18.29 -2.74
C SER A 669 33.75 -17.36 -3.43
N VAL A 670 33.26 -16.37 -2.69
CA VAL A 670 32.30 -15.35 -3.17
C VAL A 670 32.79 -13.95 -2.83
N ALA A 671 32.36 -12.95 -3.60
CA ALA A 671 32.71 -11.55 -3.34
C ALA A 671 31.99 -11.03 -2.08
N PRO A 672 32.60 -10.14 -1.27
CA PRO A 672 31.86 -9.33 -0.31
C PRO A 672 30.67 -8.67 -0.99
N GLY A 673 29.51 -8.61 -0.34
CA GLY A 673 28.19 -8.21 -0.84
C GLY A 673 27.30 -9.34 -1.36
N SER A 674 27.83 -10.55 -1.54
CA SER A 674 27.07 -11.69 -2.09
C SER A 674 26.03 -12.23 -1.11
N ASP A 675 24.86 -12.60 -1.63
CA ASP A 675 23.81 -13.29 -0.88
C ASP A 675 23.88 -14.81 -1.04
N LEU A 676 23.95 -15.52 0.09
CA LEU A 676 24.01 -16.98 0.13
C LEU A 676 22.73 -17.56 0.74
N SER A 677 21.84 -18.10 -0.12
CA SER A 677 20.53 -18.58 0.30
C SER A 677 20.56 -19.86 1.14
N TYR A 678 19.76 -19.87 2.20
CA TYR A 678 19.57 -21.00 3.11
C TYR A 678 18.10 -21.09 3.53
N GLU A 679 17.70 -22.24 4.07
CA GLU A 679 16.39 -22.45 4.68
C GLU A 679 16.56 -22.91 6.12
N TRP A 680 15.72 -22.39 7.00
CA TRP A 680 15.50 -22.98 8.31
C TRP A 680 14.07 -23.53 8.43
N THR A 681 13.92 -24.67 9.12
CA THR A 681 12.62 -25.29 9.42
C THR A 681 12.44 -25.46 10.92
N LEU A 682 11.41 -24.84 11.48
CA LEU A 682 11.03 -24.96 12.89
C LEU A 682 10.11 -26.18 13.08
N ARG A 683 10.54 -27.10 13.93
CA ARG A 683 9.80 -28.32 14.25
C ARG A 683 9.43 -28.40 15.72
N GLN A 684 8.34 -29.10 15.98
CA GLN A 684 7.96 -29.59 17.31
C GLN A 684 7.63 -31.07 17.16
N ASP A 685 8.34 -31.95 17.88
CA ASP A 685 8.25 -33.40 17.68
C ASP A 685 8.51 -33.81 16.20
N THR A 686 7.52 -34.40 15.51
CA THR A 686 7.60 -34.75 14.07
C THR A 686 6.92 -33.71 13.16
N LEU A 687 6.40 -32.62 13.72
CA LEU A 687 5.58 -31.66 13.01
C LEU A 687 6.41 -30.44 12.59
N THR A 688 6.16 -29.96 11.38
CA THR A 688 6.67 -28.67 10.91
C THR A 688 5.70 -27.59 11.38
N ILE A 689 6.18 -26.67 12.21
CA ILE A 689 5.44 -25.46 12.60
C ILE A 689 5.58 -24.41 11.49
N GLY A 690 6.75 -24.33 10.85
CA GLY A 690 6.98 -23.57 9.64
C GLY A 690 8.40 -23.64 9.12
N SER A 691 8.62 -23.08 7.93
CA SER A 691 9.90 -23.03 7.23
C SER A 691 10.06 -21.68 6.57
N HIS A 692 11.29 -21.18 6.49
CA HIS A 692 11.60 -19.88 5.90
C HIS A 692 12.95 -19.91 5.18
N SER A 693 12.97 -19.36 3.97
CA SER A 693 14.19 -19.16 3.19
C SER A 693 14.73 -17.74 3.39
N ALA A 694 16.03 -17.60 3.61
CA ALA A 694 16.69 -16.31 3.81
C ALA A 694 18.10 -16.34 3.18
N ASN A 695 18.79 -15.20 3.16
CA ASN A 695 20.16 -15.08 2.67
C ASN A 695 21.12 -14.75 3.80
N PHE A 696 22.31 -15.33 3.77
CA PHE A 696 23.47 -14.74 4.46
C PHE A 696 24.11 -13.73 3.51
N SER A 697 24.05 -12.45 3.83
CA SER A 697 24.83 -11.43 3.14
C SER A 697 26.26 -11.47 3.66
N VAL A 698 27.23 -11.60 2.75
CA VAL A 698 28.65 -11.49 3.08
C VAL A 698 28.97 -9.99 3.15
N PRO A 699 29.28 -9.39 4.31
CA PRO A 699 29.46 -7.94 4.38
C PRO A 699 30.83 -7.52 3.85
N ALA A 700 30.92 -6.28 3.36
CA ALA A 700 32.19 -5.57 3.25
C ALA A 700 32.75 -5.26 4.66
N THR A 701 34.05 -5.29 4.80
CA THR A 701 34.81 -5.22 6.06
C THR A 701 35.81 -4.06 6.08
N SER A 702 36.01 -3.39 4.95
CA SER A 702 36.78 -2.15 4.81
C SER A 702 36.17 -1.26 3.72
N SER A 703 36.66 -0.02 3.63
CA SER A 703 36.42 0.89 2.50
C SER A 703 37.28 0.56 1.27
N GLU A 704 37.92 -0.62 1.24
CA GLU A 704 38.68 -1.14 0.09
C GLU A 704 37.94 -2.36 -0.51
N GLU A 705 36.65 -2.51 -0.16
CA GLU A 705 35.76 -3.54 -0.66
C GLU A 705 34.48 -2.90 -1.23
N PRO A 706 33.94 -3.43 -2.35
CA PRO A 706 32.88 -2.80 -3.11
C PRO A 706 31.56 -2.75 -2.34
N VAL A 707 30.72 -1.79 -2.72
CA VAL A 707 29.35 -1.69 -2.20
C VAL A 707 28.54 -2.87 -2.73
N ALA A 708 27.82 -3.51 -1.81
CA ALA A 708 27.00 -4.68 -2.10
C ALA A 708 26.00 -4.41 -3.23
N HIS A 709 25.72 -5.45 -4.02
CA HIS A 709 24.81 -5.34 -5.14
C HIS A 709 23.43 -4.77 -4.78
N CYS A 710 22.83 -4.03 -5.71
CA CYS A 710 21.40 -3.73 -5.64
C CYS A 710 20.58 -5.02 -5.81
N ALA A 711 19.27 -4.99 -5.50
CA ALA A 711 18.41 -6.17 -5.59
C ALA A 711 18.39 -6.87 -6.97
N TYR A 712 18.72 -6.15 -8.05
CA TYR A 712 18.86 -6.74 -9.38
C TYR A 712 20.21 -7.45 -9.58
N GLY A 713 21.30 -6.93 -9.00
CA GLY A 713 22.63 -7.53 -9.09
C GLY A 713 23.78 -6.61 -9.53
N TYR A 714 23.56 -5.31 -9.73
CA TYR A 714 24.64 -4.37 -10.06
C TYR A 714 25.53 -4.06 -8.86
N TRP A 715 26.84 -4.07 -9.08
CA TRP A 715 27.88 -3.74 -8.11
C TRP A 715 28.45 -2.35 -8.36
N MET A 716 28.81 -1.65 -7.28
CA MET A 716 29.53 -0.38 -7.37
C MET A 716 30.93 -0.55 -6.78
N TYR A 717 31.93 -0.16 -7.56
CA TYR A 717 33.34 -0.19 -7.18
C TYR A 717 33.88 1.24 -7.20
N ASP A 718 34.76 1.55 -6.25
CA ASP A 718 35.46 2.85 -6.18
C ASP A 718 36.99 2.71 -6.32
N ASP A 719 37.70 3.85 -6.35
CA ASP A 719 39.15 3.89 -6.56
C ASP A 719 39.98 3.29 -5.40
N GLN A 720 39.36 3.00 -4.27
CA GLN A 720 39.98 2.38 -3.08
C GLN A 720 39.89 0.85 -3.11
N ASP A 721 39.02 0.26 -3.95
CA ASP A 721 38.78 -1.19 -4.08
C ASP A 721 39.94 -1.98 -4.75
N THR A 722 41.18 -1.57 -4.54
CA THR A 722 42.39 -2.06 -5.23
C THR A 722 42.64 -3.58 -5.13
N GLY A 723 41.92 -4.28 -4.26
CA GLY A 723 41.91 -5.75 -4.17
C GLY A 723 41.07 -6.47 -5.23
N PHE A 724 40.22 -5.75 -5.96
CA PHE A 724 39.28 -6.28 -6.95
C PHE A 724 39.71 -5.88 -8.35
N GLU A 725 39.68 -6.82 -9.30
CA GLU A 725 40.06 -6.53 -10.70
C GLU A 725 39.15 -5.47 -11.34
N GLN A 726 37.93 -5.32 -10.83
CA GLN A 726 36.91 -4.39 -11.30
C GLN A 726 37.11 -2.94 -10.81
N HIS A 727 38.05 -2.67 -9.91
CA HIS A 727 38.23 -1.33 -9.37
C HIS A 727 38.47 -0.30 -10.50
N PRO A 728 37.80 0.87 -10.49
CA PRO A 728 38.08 1.91 -11.47
C PRO A 728 39.49 2.47 -11.30
N VAL A 729 40.04 3.00 -12.39
CA VAL A 729 41.26 3.80 -12.40
C VAL A 729 40.91 5.12 -13.07
N PHE A 730 41.11 6.23 -12.37
CA PHE A 730 40.90 7.55 -12.93
C PHE A 730 41.80 7.77 -14.16
N ASP A 731 41.17 7.91 -15.33
CA ASP A 731 41.82 8.09 -16.65
C ASP A 731 40.98 9.06 -17.49
N TRP A 732 40.92 10.31 -17.03
CA TRP A 732 40.05 11.35 -17.60
C TRP A 732 40.19 11.50 -19.12
N ILE A 733 39.05 11.55 -19.81
CA ILE A 733 38.98 11.66 -21.26
C ILE A 733 38.40 13.01 -21.67
N GLU A 734 39.25 14.04 -21.77
CA GLU A 734 38.81 15.35 -22.26
C GLU A 734 38.27 15.28 -23.70
N LEU A 735 37.00 15.63 -23.87
CA LEU A 735 36.29 15.73 -25.15
C LEU A 735 36.14 17.19 -25.62
N ASP A 736 36.07 18.18 -24.72
CA ASP A 736 35.90 19.59 -25.09
C ASP A 736 37.15 20.12 -25.85
N PRO A 737 37.00 20.51 -27.13
CA PRO A 737 38.10 21.07 -27.93
C PRO A 737 38.71 22.36 -27.34
N ALA A 738 37.95 23.11 -26.54
CA ALA A 738 38.44 24.32 -25.88
C ALA A 738 39.54 24.02 -24.83
N PHE A 739 39.62 22.78 -24.35
CA PHE A 739 40.56 22.35 -23.31
C PHE A 739 41.48 21.22 -23.76
N GLY A 740 41.56 20.98 -25.07
CA GLY A 740 42.51 20.04 -25.67
C GLY A 740 41.90 18.69 -26.02
N GLY A 741 40.59 18.51 -25.83
CA GLY A 741 39.84 17.37 -26.34
C GLY A 741 39.68 17.39 -27.86
N GLY A 742 39.06 16.35 -28.41
CA GLY A 742 38.81 16.28 -29.84
C GLY A 742 38.12 15.01 -30.34
N GLY A 743 37.54 15.12 -31.54
CA GLY A 743 36.83 14.01 -32.19
C GLY A 743 35.49 13.66 -31.53
N ALA A 744 34.93 14.57 -30.73
CA ALA A 744 33.63 14.44 -30.10
C ALA A 744 32.56 15.25 -30.85
N ASP A 745 31.32 14.80 -30.73
CA ASP A 745 30.14 15.55 -31.13
C ASP A 745 29.74 16.48 -29.97
N TYR A 746 29.37 17.72 -30.30
CA TYR A 746 28.97 18.75 -29.34
C TYR A 746 27.45 18.91 -29.33
N HIS A 747 26.85 18.81 -28.14
CA HIS A 747 25.43 18.96 -27.89
C HIS A 747 25.22 20.12 -26.91
N PRO A 748 24.96 21.34 -27.41
CA PRO A 748 24.58 22.45 -26.55
C PRO A 748 23.15 22.22 -26.05
N LEU A 749 22.98 22.13 -24.74
CA LEU A 749 21.67 22.02 -24.09
C LEU A 749 21.29 23.34 -23.42
N ASP A 750 20.00 23.65 -23.40
CA ASP A 750 19.46 24.76 -22.60
C ASP A 750 19.29 24.34 -21.13
N ASP A 751 18.82 25.26 -20.29
CA ASP A 751 18.34 24.95 -18.94
C ASP A 751 17.12 24.00 -19.01
N ASP A 752 17.10 22.99 -18.14
CA ASP A 752 16.08 21.93 -18.11
C ASP A 752 15.78 21.31 -19.50
N ASP A 753 16.81 20.78 -20.15
CA ASP A 753 16.76 20.25 -21.51
C ASP A 753 17.41 18.85 -21.60
N HIS A 754 17.11 18.13 -22.68
CA HIS A 754 17.73 16.84 -22.96
C HIS A 754 17.95 16.63 -24.45
N ILE A 755 18.79 15.64 -24.74
CA ILE A 755 18.93 15.09 -26.09
C ILE A 755 18.84 13.57 -26.07
N ASP A 756 18.03 13.04 -26.98
CA ASP A 756 17.97 11.61 -27.26
C ASP A 756 18.97 11.25 -28.37
N LEU A 757 19.88 10.34 -28.06
CA LEU A 757 20.90 9.86 -29.00
C LEU A 757 20.78 8.36 -29.22
N ALA A 758 20.95 7.93 -30.47
CA ALA A 758 21.16 6.52 -30.76
C ALA A 758 22.50 6.08 -30.16
N LEU A 759 22.48 5.02 -29.35
CA LEU A 759 23.70 4.43 -28.82
C LEU A 759 24.51 3.82 -29.99
N PRO A 760 25.85 3.97 -29.99
CA PRO A 760 26.69 3.41 -31.04
C PRO A 760 26.73 1.87 -31.04
N PHE A 761 26.23 1.24 -29.98
CA PHE A 761 26.05 -0.20 -29.82
C PHE A 761 24.89 -0.46 -28.84
N PRO A 762 24.22 -1.63 -28.89
CA PRO A 762 23.20 -1.98 -27.91
C PRO A 762 23.81 -2.10 -26.50
N PHE A 763 23.28 -1.36 -25.53
CA PHE A 763 23.71 -1.40 -24.14
C PHE A 763 22.67 -2.15 -23.31
N GLN A 764 23.10 -3.10 -22.47
CA GLN A 764 22.19 -3.86 -21.61
C GLN A 764 22.25 -3.28 -20.20
N TYR A 765 21.10 -2.87 -19.67
CA TYR A 765 20.97 -2.29 -18.33
C TYR A 765 19.75 -2.89 -17.63
N PHE A 766 19.97 -3.48 -16.46
CA PHE A 766 18.94 -4.22 -15.72
C PHE A 766 18.26 -5.31 -16.57
N GLY A 767 19.03 -5.98 -17.43
CA GLY A 767 18.59 -7.06 -18.30
C GLY A 767 17.89 -6.59 -19.58
N GLU A 768 17.50 -5.33 -19.64
CA GLU A 768 16.88 -4.72 -20.80
C GLU A 768 17.93 -4.16 -21.75
N THR A 769 17.78 -4.41 -23.06
CA THR A 769 18.71 -3.91 -24.07
C THR A 769 18.19 -2.64 -24.71
N SER A 770 18.95 -1.55 -24.56
CA SER A 770 18.65 -0.25 -25.14
C SER A 770 19.54 0.06 -26.32
N THR A 771 18.98 0.73 -27.31
CA THR A 771 19.71 1.24 -28.49
C THR A 771 19.75 2.76 -28.55
N GLU A 772 19.24 3.42 -27.52
CA GLU A 772 19.18 4.86 -27.37
C GLU A 772 19.45 5.24 -25.91
N VAL A 773 19.84 6.50 -25.72
CA VAL A 773 20.08 7.10 -24.41
C VAL A 773 19.57 8.54 -24.44
N THR A 774 18.80 8.91 -23.43
CA THR A 774 18.45 10.30 -23.13
C THR A 774 19.55 10.88 -22.24
N ILE A 775 20.10 12.03 -22.63
CA ILE A 775 21.15 12.74 -21.88
C ILE A 775 20.59 14.09 -21.46
N SER A 776 20.51 14.33 -20.15
CA SER A 776 19.96 15.56 -19.60
C SER A 776 21.04 16.62 -19.35
N SER A 777 20.65 17.89 -19.48
CA SER A 777 21.43 19.04 -19.04
C SER A 777 21.82 18.93 -17.56
N ASN A 778 20.95 18.32 -16.75
CA ASN A 778 21.04 18.16 -15.30
C ASN A 778 21.87 16.93 -14.84
N GLY A 779 22.82 16.47 -15.66
CA GLY A 779 23.88 15.54 -15.25
C GLY A 779 23.48 14.07 -15.01
N TRP A 780 22.33 13.66 -15.52
CA TRP A 780 21.88 12.26 -15.55
C TRP A 780 21.64 11.76 -16.98
N ILE A 781 21.67 10.45 -17.16
CA ILE A 781 21.23 9.76 -18.38
C ILE A 781 20.11 8.77 -18.08
N SER A 782 19.33 8.43 -19.09
CA SER A 782 18.36 7.33 -19.04
C SER A 782 18.49 6.44 -20.28
N PHE A 783 18.37 5.13 -20.08
CA PHE A 783 18.30 4.17 -21.20
C PHE A 783 16.88 3.95 -21.74
N LEU A 784 15.93 4.78 -21.30
CA LEU A 784 14.57 4.87 -21.82
C LEU A 784 14.28 6.35 -22.14
N PRO A 785 13.51 6.66 -23.20
CA PRO A 785 13.10 8.03 -23.47
C PRO A 785 12.43 8.66 -22.25
N CYS A 786 12.92 9.82 -21.84
CA CYS A 786 12.36 10.59 -20.73
C CYS A 786 11.88 11.94 -21.25
N SER A 787 10.58 12.19 -21.18
CA SER A 787 9.98 13.45 -21.63
C SER A 787 10.05 14.57 -20.59
N ILE A 788 10.64 14.27 -19.42
CA ILE A 788 10.70 15.13 -18.25
C ILE A 788 12.15 15.43 -17.91
N ASP A 789 12.50 16.71 -17.95
CA ASP A 789 13.82 17.26 -17.62
C ASP A 789 13.91 17.60 -16.14
N TYR A 790 13.71 16.60 -15.28
CA TYR A 790 13.62 16.86 -13.85
C TYR A 790 14.98 17.29 -13.27
N PHE A 791 15.04 18.49 -12.68
CA PHE A 791 16.23 19.05 -12.03
C PHE A 791 16.33 18.76 -10.53
N TRP A 792 15.21 18.36 -9.89
CA TRP A 792 15.22 18.05 -8.46
C TRP A 792 15.70 16.63 -8.17
N ASN A 793 16.92 16.54 -7.64
CA ASN A 793 17.53 15.34 -7.07
C ASN A 793 16.89 14.95 -5.73
N TYR A 794 15.77 14.25 -5.84
CA TYR A 794 15.11 13.58 -4.73
C TYR A 794 15.77 12.22 -4.43
N SER A 795 15.16 11.44 -3.54
CA SER A 795 15.60 10.08 -3.27
C SER A 795 15.73 9.24 -4.55
N ILE A 796 16.70 8.32 -4.61
CA ILE A 796 16.84 7.39 -5.74
C ILE A 796 16.53 5.98 -5.25
N PRO A 797 15.51 5.31 -5.82
CA PRO A 797 14.54 5.82 -6.79
C PRO A 797 13.49 6.76 -6.17
N MET A 798 13.02 7.75 -6.93
CA MET A 798 11.85 8.59 -6.59
C MET A 798 10.72 8.42 -7.63
N ALA A 799 9.49 8.75 -7.24
CA ALA A 799 8.32 8.60 -8.11
C ALA A 799 8.46 9.39 -9.43
N LEU A 800 8.76 10.70 -9.39
CA LEU A 800 8.90 11.57 -10.59
C LEU A 800 10.25 11.47 -11.31
N GLY A 801 11.14 10.59 -10.88
CA GLY A 801 12.48 10.47 -11.45
C GLY A 801 12.46 9.80 -12.83
N PRO A 802 13.48 10.06 -13.67
CA PRO A 802 13.66 9.32 -14.92
C PRO A 802 13.72 7.82 -14.67
N ARG A 803 13.04 7.02 -15.49
CA ARG A 803 13.21 5.55 -15.42
C ARG A 803 14.59 5.18 -15.93
N SER A 804 15.12 4.03 -15.49
CA SER A 804 16.40 3.53 -15.98
C SER A 804 17.55 4.55 -15.88
N GLN A 805 17.54 5.37 -14.82
CA GLN A 805 18.43 6.50 -14.64
C GLN A 805 19.83 6.06 -14.19
N VAL A 806 20.85 6.74 -14.72
CA VAL A 806 22.20 6.80 -14.16
C VAL A 806 22.47 8.26 -13.84
N ALA A 807 22.58 8.57 -12.55
CA ALA A 807 22.78 9.91 -12.04
C ALA A 807 24.26 10.11 -11.68
N ALA A 808 25.07 10.59 -12.64
CA ALA A 808 26.48 10.86 -12.38
C ALA A 808 26.65 12.12 -11.52
N PHE A 809 25.93 13.19 -11.86
CA PHE A 809 25.83 14.39 -11.04
C PHE A 809 24.44 14.98 -11.26
N TRP A 810 23.41 14.31 -10.74
CA TRP A 810 22.05 14.82 -10.85
C TRP A 810 21.90 16.02 -9.94
N ASP A 811 21.80 17.19 -10.56
CA ASP A 811 21.58 18.46 -9.90
C ASP A 811 20.98 19.47 -10.88
N ASP A 812 20.54 20.61 -10.34
CA ASP A 812 20.03 21.75 -11.10
C ASP A 812 21.20 22.53 -11.71
N LEU A 813 21.49 22.27 -12.98
CA LEU A 813 22.57 22.89 -13.75
C LEU A 813 22.01 23.98 -14.67
N GLU A 814 22.67 25.14 -14.70
CA GLU A 814 22.09 26.38 -15.25
C GLU A 814 22.87 26.94 -16.45
N VAL A 815 22.14 27.65 -17.31
CA VAL A 815 22.68 28.41 -18.44
C VAL A 815 22.74 29.91 -18.11
N VAL A 816 23.95 30.46 -17.94
CA VAL A 816 24.11 31.90 -17.67
C VAL A 816 24.22 32.72 -18.96
N GLY A 817 23.23 33.57 -19.22
CA GLY A 817 23.28 34.60 -20.26
C GLY A 817 22.96 34.10 -21.66
N SER A 818 23.98 33.90 -22.51
CA SER A 818 23.83 33.35 -23.87
C SER A 818 24.72 32.14 -24.09
N ASP A 819 25.09 31.47 -22.99
CA ASP A 819 25.86 30.23 -23.01
C ASP A 819 24.93 29.03 -23.24
N SER A 820 25.46 27.82 -23.08
CA SER A 820 24.70 26.56 -23.08
C SER A 820 25.39 25.56 -22.17
N ILE A 821 24.66 24.60 -21.62
CA ILE A 821 25.28 23.46 -20.93
C ILE A 821 26.00 22.61 -21.98
N ARG A 822 27.30 22.42 -21.78
CA ARG A 822 28.18 21.81 -22.77
C ARG A 822 28.29 20.32 -22.55
N VAL A 823 27.53 19.56 -23.34
CA VAL A 823 27.62 18.10 -23.37
C VAL A 823 28.40 17.65 -24.60
N PHE A 824 29.36 16.76 -24.42
CA PHE A 824 30.14 16.16 -25.50
C PHE A 824 30.01 14.65 -25.48
N THR A 825 29.92 14.04 -26.67
CA THR A 825 29.87 12.57 -26.79
C THR A 825 30.90 12.05 -27.77
N ARG A 826 31.49 10.88 -27.51
CA ARG A 826 32.39 10.21 -28.47
C ARG A 826 32.35 8.69 -28.34
N TYR A 827 32.25 7.99 -29.46
CA TYR A 827 32.48 6.54 -29.51
C TYR A 827 33.93 6.21 -29.89
N ASP A 828 34.68 5.68 -28.94
CA ASP A 828 36.05 5.19 -29.11
C ASP A 828 36.02 3.72 -29.55
N VAL A 829 35.83 3.51 -30.86
CA VAL A 829 35.66 2.16 -31.47
C VAL A 829 36.77 1.17 -31.06
N PRO A 830 38.07 1.53 -31.10
CA PRO A 830 39.13 0.59 -30.71
C PRO A 830 39.08 0.16 -29.25
N ALA A 831 38.63 1.03 -28.34
CA ALA A 831 38.49 0.74 -26.91
C ALA A 831 37.11 0.16 -26.55
N GLY A 832 36.15 0.19 -27.48
CA GLY A 832 34.80 -0.32 -27.25
C GLY A 832 34.03 0.48 -26.19
N ARG A 833 34.22 1.80 -26.12
CA ARG A 833 33.57 2.66 -25.11
C ARG A 833 32.91 3.89 -25.70
N PHE A 834 31.74 4.25 -25.18
CA PHE A 834 31.02 5.49 -25.49
C PHE A 834 31.11 6.43 -24.29
N ILE A 835 31.61 7.63 -24.52
CA ILE A 835 31.93 8.61 -23.47
C ILE A 835 30.98 9.79 -23.60
N ILE A 836 30.46 10.27 -22.46
CA ILE A 836 29.55 11.40 -22.33
C ILE A 836 30.15 12.35 -21.28
N GLU A 837 30.59 13.53 -21.69
CA GLU A 837 31.20 14.55 -20.81
C GLU A 837 30.26 15.74 -20.62
N TRP A 838 30.04 16.17 -19.37
CA TRP A 838 29.53 17.50 -19.03
C TRP A 838 30.72 18.41 -18.73
N SER A 839 30.89 19.45 -19.54
CA SER A 839 32.12 20.24 -19.54
C SER A 839 31.93 21.61 -18.89
N ARG A 840 32.34 21.71 -17.62
CA ARG A 840 32.25 22.93 -16.79
C ARG A 840 30.82 23.50 -16.82
N ALA A 841 29.82 22.65 -16.63
CA ALA A 841 28.42 23.06 -16.48
C ALA A 841 28.28 23.83 -15.16
N LEU A 842 27.55 24.95 -15.15
CA LEU A 842 27.44 25.77 -13.94
C LEU A 842 26.33 25.25 -13.05
N ASN A 843 26.56 25.18 -11.75
CA ASN A 843 25.50 24.90 -10.78
C ASN A 843 24.53 26.10 -10.68
N ASN A 844 23.22 25.84 -10.63
CA ASN A 844 22.19 26.88 -10.60
C ASN A 844 22.21 27.71 -9.30
N TYR A 845 22.57 27.10 -8.18
CA TYR A 845 22.49 27.77 -6.88
C TYR A 845 23.34 29.04 -6.77
N ASP A 846 24.58 28.99 -7.29
CA ASP A 846 25.49 30.13 -7.26
C ASP A 846 25.82 30.72 -8.64
N GLU A 847 25.38 30.07 -9.72
CA GLU A 847 25.61 30.45 -11.12
C GLU A 847 27.12 30.65 -11.45
N MET A 848 28.01 30.04 -10.68
CA MET A 848 29.46 30.31 -10.75
C MET A 848 30.33 29.06 -10.68
N THR A 849 29.91 28.05 -9.93
CA THR A 849 30.73 26.86 -9.68
C THR A 849 30.61 25.88 -10.85
N PRO A 850 31.73 25.55 -11.53
CA PRO A 850 31.71 24.65 -12.67
C PRO A 850 31.88 23.18 -12.26
N GLU A 851 30.95 22.37 -12.72
CA GLU A 851 30.91 20.91 -12.57
C GLU A 851 31.46 20.25 -13.84
N THR A 852 32.39 19.32 -13.69
CA THR A 852 33.03 18.61 -14.81
C THR A 852 33.19 17.13 -14.48
N PHE A 853 32.44 16.29 -15.19
CA PHE A 853 32.32 14.85 -14.96
C PHE A 853 31.96 14.13 -16.27
N GLU A 854 32.17 12.81 -16.32
CA GLU A 854 31.81 11.99 -17.47
C GLU A 854 31.21 10.64 -17.09
N ILE A 855 30.37 10.10 -17.99
CA ILE A 855 29.88 8.72 -17.97
C ILE A 855 30.51 7.98 -19.15
N ILE A 856 31.03 6.79 -18.89
CA ILE A 856 31.63 5.91 -19.90
C ILE A 856 30.86 4.58 -19.90
N LEU A 857 30.27 4.27 -21.05
CA LEU A 857 29.59 3.00 -21.29
C LEU A 857 30.52 2.09 -22.07
N TYR A 858 30.83 0.91 -21.54
CA TYR A 858 31.61 -0.09 -22.25
C TYR A 858 30.72 -1.07 -23.02
N THR A 859 31.15 -1.46 -24.21
CA THR A 859 30.53 -2.59 -24.91
C THR A 859 30.72 -3.87 -24.10
N GLN A 860 29.71 -4.73 -24.12
CA GLN A 860 29.72 -6.03 -23.46
C GLN A 860 30.85 -6.93 -23.99
N ASP A 861 31.28 -6.74 -25.23
CA ASP A 861 32.43 -7.46 -25.79
C ASP A 861 33.78 -6.92 -25.27
N SER A 862 33.89 -5.60 -25.03
CA SER A 862 35.11 -5.00 -24.48
C SER A 862 35.27 -5.25 -22.98
N GLN A 863 34.16 -5.26 -22.24
CA GLN A 863 34.10 -5.49 -20.79
C GLN A 863 32.93 -6.43 -20.48
N PRO A 864 33.13 -7.75 -20.60
CA PRO A 864 32.06 -8.73 -20.39
C PRO A 864 31.75 -8.91 -18.90
N THR A 865 30.46 -8.95 -18.58
CA THR A 865 29.95 -9.33 -17.25
C THR A 865 29.31 -10.71 -17.28
N ALA A 866 29.09 -11.31 -16.12
CA ALA A 866 28.45 -12.62 -16.02
C ALA A 866 26.96 -12.61 -16.43
N THR A 867 26.26 -11.50 -16.22
CA THR A 867 24.84 -11.34 -16.55
C THR A 867 24.62 -10.90 -18.00
N GLY A 868 25.65 -10.29 -18.63
CA GLY A 868 25.55 -9.64 -19.93
C GLY A 868 25.24 -8.15 -19.83
N ASP A 869 24.88 -7.66 -18.64
CA ASP A 869 24.69 -6.24 -18.38
C ASP A 869 25.98 -5.44 -18.60
N GLY A 870 25.86 -4.22 -19.11
CA GLY A 870 26.98 -3.36 -19.45
C GLY A 870 27.65 -2.74 -18.23
N VAL A 871 28.97 -2.52 -18.34
CA VAL A 871 29.77 -1.80 -17.35
C VAL A 871 29.64 -0.30 -17.59
N ILE A 872 29.33 0.43 -16.51
CA ILE A 872 29.22 1.90 -16.48
C ILE A 872 30.33 2.41 -15.56
N ASP A 873 31.13 3.33 -16.07
CA ASP A 873 32.20 4.01 -15.33
C ASP A 873 31.87 5.50 -15.26
N VAL A 874 32.01 6.09 -14.08
CA VAL A 874 31.71 7.51 -13.82
C VAL A 874 32.97 8.16 -13.28
N GLN A 875 33.42 9.24 -13.93
CA GLN A 875 34.63 9.95 -13.52
C GLN A 875 34.34 11.41 -13.22
N TYR A 876 34.90 11.91 -12.12
CA TYR A 876 34.75 13.29 -11.67
C TYR A 876 36.09 14.03 -11.81
N HIS A 877 36.18 14.97 -12.74
CA HIS A 877 37.40 15.78 -12.90
C HIS A 877 37.44 16.95 -11.90
N SER A 878 36.32 17.65 -11.75
CA SER A 878 36.16 18.75 -10.79
C SER A 878 34.69 18.89 -10.45
N ILE A 879 34.36 18.75 -9.17
CA ILE A 879 33.00 18.92 -8.67
C ILE A 879 32.95 19.81 -7.44
N GLY A 880 31.87 20.59 -7.29
CA GLY A 880 31.62 21.50 -6.18
C GLY A 880 30.24 21.31 -5.58
N ASN A 881 30.15 20.91 -4.31
CA ASN A 881 28.88 20.90 -3.59
C ASN A 881 28.63 22.28 -2.94
N VAL A 882 27.85 23.12 -3.62
CA VAL A 882 27.56 24.51 -3.20
C VAL A 882 26.13 24.71 -2.68
N ASP A 883 25.26 23.74 -2.92
CA ASP A 883 23.87 23.75 -2.47
C ASP A 883 23.77 23.68 -0.93
N VAL A 884 22.82 24.45 -0.38
CA VAL A 884 22.66 24.58 1.08
C VAL A 884 21.26 24.27 1.59
N SER A 885 20.24 24.28 0.72
CA SER A 885 18.83 24.24 1.15
C SER A 885 17.88 23.43 0.25
N LYS A 886 18.32 23.07 -0.95
CA LYS A 886 17.63 22.28 -1.96
C LYS A 886 18.70 21.71 -2.89
N ASN A 887 18.34 20.76 -3.75
CA ASN A 887 19.20 20.34 -4.85
C ASN A 887 20.52 19.68 -4.35
N TYR A 888 20.47 18.49 -3.75
CA TYR A 888 21.67 17.81 -3.23
C TYR A 888 22.31 16.88 -4.27
N ALA A 889 23.39 17.33 -4.94
CA ALA A 889 24.07 16.58 -5.99
C ALA A 889 24.30 15.10 -5.66
N THR A 890 23.99 14.22 -6.61
CA THR A 890 24.35 12.79 -6.51
C THR A 890 25.84 12.65 -6.83
N VAL A 891 26.67 12.40 -5.82
CA VAL A 891 28.08 12.03 -6.01
C VAL A 891 28.31 10.75 -5.22
N GLY A 892 28.75 9.72 -5.93
CA GLY A 892 29.07 8.40 -5.40
C GLY A 892 30.52 8.05 -5.69
#